data_AF-A0A410UU89-F1
#
_entry.id   AF-A0A410UU89-F1
#
_cell.length_a   1.000
_cell.length_b   1.000
_cell.length_c   1.000
_cell.angle_alpha   90.00
_cell.angle_beta   90.00
_cell.angle_gamma   90.00
#
_symmetry.space_group_name_H-M   'P 1'
#
loop_
_entity.id
_entity.type
_entity.pdbx_description
1 polymer ?
#
loop_
_entity_poly.entity_id
_entity_poly.type
_entity_poly.pdbx_seq_one_letter_code
_entity_poly.pdbx_strand_id
1 'polypeptide(L)'
;MTHPSHLTENSLVYRGLLQAGHNCWRIERAQRFSLLVDAASYFSAVRAAIRAARHSIFILSWDIDSRTCLVPGGANDGYPEPLGDFLHAVVSSRPHLHAYVLNWDFAMLYALEREWLPLYKMDWRTHRRLSFRMDGKHPIGASHHQKVVVIDDAVAFVGGLDLTRCRWDTPQHDCNDPLRCDTNSKPYPPFHDVQSIVDGDVARALGELCRARWQRATGHAAAAYRKPDRVPWPDDVAPDLTDIDVAIARTEPAFDGSPGVHEIRQLHLDAIAAAKRHLFFENQYFTSGLIGGALSARLEQEPAPEVMVISPQTQSGWLEHATMGVLRARVHQRLKQADRNRRYRMYCPWLAGQGENCLNVHSKVFAVDDDVFSVGSANLSSRSMAYDTECNLVLEARGNPAEQTRIRRAIAGLRNRLLAEHCGSSPQQVEAEIDLSGSLHAVAEKLGSERRRLQQLDPIVAPELDALIPEQAPFDPERPINPDALVEQLVPEELRQPAPRRFIGLGVLALTLALLAVAWRWTPLREWINLASLIALARGLEDLPFSPLVVVAAYAVAGFLVPITVLIAATGIVFGPVMGALYAIIGSTLSAAMTYGLGEWMGRDTVRRLVGPRINRLSRRIAKHGVLAMMVVRMLPIAPFTVVNVVAGASHIRLRDFLLGTLLGMSPGIILTVTFAHNLAEAIRNPSPGTLAVLAVVITTLLGVATALQRWLPRKEDPAPQ
;
A
#
# COMPACT_ATOMS: atom_id res chain seq x y z
N MET A 1 16.97 56.16 -45.11
CA MET A 1 15.73 56.79 -44.59
C MET A 1 14.72 55.67 -44.43
N THR A 2 14.26 55.22 -43.27
CA THR A 2 14.19 55.76 -41.91
C THR A 2 13.93 54.57 -40.95
N HIS A 3 14.62 54.52 -39.81
CA HIS A 3 14.20 53.76 -38.62
C HIS A 3 12.88 54.34 -38.06
N PRO A 4 12.09 53.54 -37.31
CA PRO A 4 12.16 53.58 -35.83
C PRO A 4 12.08 52.16 -35.21
N SER A 5 12.83 51.69 -34.21
CA SER A 5 13.20 52.22 -32.88
C SER A 5 12.02 52.54 -31.97
N HIS A 6 11.46 51.51 -31.32
CA HIS A 6 10.91 51.56 -29.95
C HIS A 6 10.77 50.11 -29.42
N LEU A 7 11.88 49.54 -28.97
CA LEU A 7 11.84 48.45 -27.98
C LEU A 7 11.91 49.14 -26.62
N THR A 8 10.74 49.36 -26.02
CA THR A 8 10.62 49.62 -24.58
C THR A 8 11.22 48.44 -23.84
N GLU A 9 12.17 48.73 -22.94
CA GLU A 9 12.64 47.83 -21.88
C GLU A 9 11.42 47.31 -21.10
N ASN A 10 10.88 46.17 -21.53
CA ASN A 10 9.92 45.44 -20.72
C ASN A 10 10.73 44.74 -19.63
N SER A 11 10.42 45.12 -18.40
CA SER A 11 10.85 44.50 -17.16
C SER A 11 11.08 43.00 -17.33
N LEU A 12 12.29 42.54 -16.99
CA LEU A 12 12.59 41.14 -16.76
C LEU A 12 11.69 40.67 -15.60
N VAL A 13 10.48 40.22 -15.93
CA VAL A 13 9.60 39.52 -14.99
C VAL A 13 10.40 38.32 -14.52
N TYR A 14 10.83 38.36 -13.25
CA TYR A 14 11.47 37.23 -12.59
C TYR A 14 10.56 36.01 -12.77
N ARG A 15 10.96 35.06 -13.62
CA ARG A 15 10.28 33.77 -13.72
C ARG A 15 10.75 32.95 -12.52
N GLY A 16 9.92 32.91 -11.48
CA GLY A 16 10.11 31.96 -10.39
C GLY A 16 10.23 30.52 -10.89
N LEU A 17 10.76 29.65 -10.03
CA LEU A 17 10.81 28.21 -10.22
C LEU A 17 9.43 27.65 -10.57
N LEU A 18 8.38 28.07 -9.87
CA LEU A 18 7.03 27.55 -10.13
C LEU A 18 6.42 28.19 -11.38
N GLN A 19 6.05 27.34 -12.33
CA GLN A 19 5.47 27.71 -13.62
C GLN A 19 4.23 26.85 -13.88
N ALA A 20 3.07 27.50 -13.89
CA ALA A 20 1.79 26.86 -14.19
C ALA A 20 1.81 26.25 -15.60
N GLY A 21 1.31 25.02 -15.73
CA GLY A 21 1.36 24.21 -16.95
C GLY A 21 2.69 23.48 -17.19
N HIS A 22 3.71 23.67 -16.35
CA HIS A 22 4.99 22.97 -16.46
C HIS A 22 5.24 22.05 -15.25
N ASN A 23 5.46 22.66 -14.08
CA ASN A 23 5.76 21.94 -12.82
C ASN A 23 4.67 22.12 -11.75
N CYS A 24 3.61 22.84 -12.07
CA CYS A 24 2.38 22.89 -11.30
C CYS A 24 1.18 23.11 -12.22
N TRP A 25 -0.01 22.75 -11.76
CA TRP A 25 -1.26 22.98 -12.47
C TRP A 25 -1.63 24.46 -12.46
N ARG A 26 -1.67 25.05 -11.26
CA ARG A 26 -2.07 26.44 -11.00
C ARG A 26 -1.28 26.98 -9.81
N ILE A 27 -1.19 28.30 -9.76
CA ILE A 27 -0.69 29.07 -8.61
C ILE A 27 -1.84 29.97 -8.20
N GLU A 28 -2.34 29.77 -6.98
CA GLU A 28 -3.55 30.44 -6.48
C GLU A 28 -3.26 31.13 -5.15
N ARG A 29 -4.08 32.14 -4.80
CA ARG A 29 -3.89 32.92 -3.58
C ARG A 29 -4.55 32.26 -2.37
N ALA A 30 -3.79 32.04 -1.31
CA ALA A 30 -4.29 31.66 0.01
C ALA A 30 -4.22 32.84 0.97
N GLN A 31 -5.24 32.97 1.83
CA GLN A 31 -5.21 33.93 2.94
C GLN A 31 -4.42 33.35 4.11
N ARG A 32 -4.48 32.03 4.30
CA ARG A 32 -3.80 31.27 5.35
C ARG A 32 -3.29 29.93 4.83
N PHE A 33 -2.10 29.56 5.27
CA PHE A 33 -1.50 28.25 5.10
C PHE A 33 -0.89 27.80 6.43
N SER A 34 -1.05 26.53 6.78
CA SER A 34 -0.36 25.92 7.92
C SER A 34 -0.01 24.47 7.63
N LEU A 35 1.11 24.00 8.17
CA LEU A 35 1.43 22.59 8.28
C LEU A 35 0.77 22.02 9.54
N LEU A 36 0.31 20.78 9.45
CA LEU A 36 -0.24 19.99 10.54
C LEU A 36 0.65 18.75 10.64
N VAL A 37 1.48 18.75 11.69
CA VAL A 37 2.43 17.68 11.97
C VAL A 37 1.72 16.61 12.78
N ASP A 38 1.76 15.39 12.27
CA ASP A 38 1.06 14.21 12.74
C ASP A 38 -0.47 14.29 12.71
N ALA A 39 -1.07 13.11 12.81
CA ALA A 39 -2.50 12.94 12.68
C ALA A 39 -3.30 13.52 13.86
N ALA A 40 -2.74 13.70 15.07
CA ALA A 40 -3.46 14.39 16.13
C ALA A 40 -3.83 15.83 15.73
N SER A 41 -2.87 16.57 15.15
CA SER A 41 -3.07 17.94 14.66
C SER A 41 -4.05 17.96 13.49
N TYR A 42 -3.85 17.07 12.50
CA TYR A 42 -4.70 17.00 11.32
C TYR A 42 -6.14 16.56 11.64
N PHE A 43 -6.31 15.49 12.42
CA PHE A 43 -7.62 14.89 12.69
C PHE A 43 -8.48 15.82 13.55
N SER A 44 -7.89 16.55 14.51
CA SER A 44 -8.61 17.60 15.25
C SER A 44 -9.07 18.71 14.30
N ALA A 45 -8.16 19.24 13.48
CA ALA A 45 -8.44 20.33 12.56
C ALA A 45 -9.52 19.97 11.52
N VAL A 46 -9.45 18.79 10.91
CA VAL A 46 -10.43 18.35 9.91
C VAL A 46 -11.80 18.08 10.55
N ARG A 47 -11.86 17.54 11.79
CA ARG A 47 -13.11 17.39 12.53
C ARG A 47 -13.75 18.75 12.80
N ALA A 48 -12.97 19.72 13.30
CA ALA A 48 -13.44 21.07 13.57
C ALA A 48 -13.99 21.76 12.30
N ALA A 49 -13.28 21.62 11.17
CA ALA A 49 -13.68 22.19 9.89
C ALA A 49 -14.94 21.51 9.33
N ILE A 50 -15.05 20.17 9.40
CA ILE A 50 -16.26 19.43 8.96
C ILE A 50 -17.47 19.86 9.80
N ARG A 51 -17.30 20.04 11.11
CA ARG A 51 -18.35 20.53 12.00
C ARG A 51 -18.86 21.92 11.58
N ALA A 52 -18.00 22.75 10.99
CA ALA A 52 -18.37 24.08 10.51
C ALA A 52 -18.94 24.10 9.07
N ALA A 53 -18.90 22.98 8.33
CA ALA A 53 -19.33 22.89 6.94
C ALA A 53 -20.82 23.24 6.73
N ARG A 54 -21.17 23.82 5.58
CA ARG A 54 -22.53 24.27 5.24
C ARG A 54 -23.03 23.81 3.87
N HIS A 55 -22.13 23.58 2.91
CA HIS A 55 -22.48 23.36 1.50
C HIS A 55 -21.91 22.05 0.95
N SER A 56 -20.61 21.81 1.10
CA SER A 56 -19.97 20.63 0.52
C SER A 56 -18.79 20.11 1.33
N ILE A 57 -18.67 18.80 1.43
CA ILE A 57 -17.48 18.11 1.92
C ILE A 57 -17.02 17.16 0.80
N PHE A 58 -15.76 17.26 0.40
CA PHE A 58 -15.10 16.30 -0.48
C PHE A 58 -13.99 15.60 0.28
N ILE A 59 -13.90 14.28 0.17
CA ILE A 59 -12.82 13.46 0.73
C ILE A 59 -12.33 12.55 -0.39
N LEU A 60 -11.10 12.79 -0.85
CA LEU A 60 -10.34 11.90 -1.73
C LEU A 60 -9.36 11.12 -0.86
N SER A 61 -9.35 9.81 -0.98
CA SER A 61 -8.52 8.94 -0.13
C SER A 61 -7.97 7.73 -0.87
N TRP A 62 -6.77 7.32 -0.49
CA TRP A 62 -6.25 6.01 -0.86
C TRP A 62 -6.90 4.93 -0.01
N ASP A 63 -7.15 5.24 1.27
CA ASP A 63 -7.85 4.40 2.22
C ASP A 63 -8.71 5.24 3.19
N ILE A 64 -9.83 4.71 3.65
CA ILE A 64 -10.69 5.37 4.63
C ILE A 64 -11.42 4.31 5.45
N ASP A 65 -11.49 4.53 6.76
CA ASP A 65 -12.16 3.59 7.69
C ASP A 65 -13.21 4.38 8.50
N SER A 66 -14.49 4.02 8.34
CA SER A 66 -15.63 4.71 8.99
C SER A 66 -15.57 4.67 10.51
N ARG A 67 -14.83 3.72 11.07
CA ARG A 67 -14.74 3.50 12.52
C ARG A 67 -13.60 4.30 13.15
N THR A 68 -12.81 5.01 12.34
CA THR A 68 -11.71 5.85 12.82
C THR A 68 -12.25 6.93 13.74
N CYS A 69 -11.72 6.98 14.97
CA CYS A 69 -11.95 8.08 15.90
C CYS A 69 -10.89 9.16 15.63
N LEU A 70 -11.32 10.32 15.14
CA LEU A 70 -10.41 11.43 14.81
C LEU A 70 -9.75 12.04 16.06
N VAL A 71 -10.46 12.04 17.18
CA VAL A 71 -9.96 12.56 18.47
C VAL A 71 -10.12 11.47 19.53
N PRO A 72 -9.18 10.50 19.64
CA PRO A 72 -9.31 9.35 20.55
C PRO A 72 -9.47 9.72 22.03
N GLY A 73 -8.97 10.89 22.45
CA GLY A 73 -9.19 11.44 23.79
C GLY A 73 -10.61 11.98 24.05
N GLY A 74 -11.50 11.92 23.05
CA GLY A 74 -12.86 12.46 23.07
C GLY A 74 -12.90 13.89 22.52
N ALA A 75 -13.74 14.11 21.50
CA ALA A 75 -13.88 15.43 20.88
C ALA A 75 -14.73 16.40 21.72
N ASN A 76 -15.61 15.88 22.58
CA ASN A 76 -16.50 16.65 23.47
C ASN A 76 -17.32 17.75 22.74
N ASP A 77 -17.68 17.52 21.48
CA ASP A 77 -18.38 18.49 20.62
C ASP A 77 -19.85 18.15 20.35
N GLY A 78 -20.38 17.13 21.02
CA GLY A 78 -21.77 16.69 20.89
C GLY A 78 -22.07 15.82 19.66
N TYR A 79 -21.05 15.44 18.89
CA TYR A 79 -21.20 14.52 17.75
C TYR A 79 -20.59 13.13 18.05
N PRO A 80 -21.02 12.08 17.33
CA PRO A 80 -20.41 10.75 17.45
C PRO A 80 -18.90 10.75 17.19
N GLU A 81 -18.18 9.80 17.80
CA GLU A 81 -16.74 9.64 17.63
C GLU A 81 -16.33 8.98 16.31
N PRO A 82 -16.97 7.87 15.86
CA PRO A 82 -16.64 7.24 14.58
C PRO A 82 -16.87 8.18 13.39
N LEU A 83 -15.89 8.25 12.48
CA LEU A 83 -15.92 9.11 11.30
C LEU A 83 -17.22 9.01 10.47
N GLY A 84 -17.71 7.78 10.24
CA GLY A 84 -18.93 7.55 9.47
C GLY A 84 -20.17 8.14 10.13
N ASP A 85 -20.33 7.91 11.43
CA ASP A 85 -21.45 8.42 12.24
C ASP A 85 -21.37 9.94 12.41
N PHE A 86 -20.16 10.47 12.58
CA PHE A 86 -19.89 11.90 12.63
C PHE A 86 -20.33 12.60 11.33
N LEU A 87 -19.88 12.10 10.17
CA LEU A 87 -20.29 12.63 8.86
C LEU A 87 -21.80 12.54 8.66
N HIS A 88 -22.41 11.42 9.05
CA HIS A 88 -23.86 11.26 9.00
C HIS A 88 -24.60 12.31 9.83
N ALA A 89 -24.19 12.51 11.08
CA ALA A 89 -24.82 13.46 11.99
C ALA A 89 -24.68 14.92 11.50
N VAL A 90 -23.49 15.29 10.99
CA VAL A 90 -23.23 16.62 10.43
C VAL A 90 -24.06 16.89 9.16
N VAL A 91 -24.14 15.92 8.25
CA VAL A 91 -24.92 16.03 7.00
C VAL A 91 -26.43 15.98 7.25
N SER A 92 -26.88 15.21 8.24
CA SER A 92 -28.29 15.10 8.60
C SER A 92 -28.82 16.39 9.23
N SER A 93 -28.02 17.04 10.08
CA SER A 93 -28.38 18.31 10.74
C SER A 93 -28.38 19.53 9.80
N ARG A 94 -27.87 19.42 8.57
CA ARG A 94 -27.72 20.55 7.63
C ARG A 94 -28.38 20.27 6.28
N PRO A 95 -29.52 20.90 5.95
CA PRO A 95 -30.32 20.52 4.79
C PRO A 95 -29.63 20.76 3.43
N HIS A 96 -28.67 21.68 3.37
CA HIS A 96 -27.96 22.07 2.15
C HIS A 96 -26.55 21.48 2.03
N LEU A 97 -26.11 20.69 3.03
CA LEU A 97 -24.78 20.09 3.04
C LEU A 97 -24.78 18.76 2.29
N HIS A 98 -23.85 18.61 1.35
CA HIS A 98 -23.58 17.36 0.64
C HIS A 98 -22.15 16.89 0.90
N ALA A 99 -21.96 15.60 1.16
CA ALA A 99 -20.67 14.99 1.36
C ALA A 99 -20.39 13.94 0.29
N TYR A 100 -19.17 13.97 -0.25
CA TYR A 100 -18.68 13.11 -1.32
C TYR A 100 -17.37 12.47 -0.89
N VAL A 101 -17.37 11.15 -0.72
CA VAL A 101 -16.21 10.36 -0.32
C VAL A 101 -15.84 9.45 -1.47
N LEU A 102 -14.64 9.66 -2.02
CA LEU A 102 -14.10 8.91 -3.14
C LEU A 102 -12.84 8.17 -2.69
N ASN A 103 -12.94 6.85 -2.59
CA ASN A 103 -11.86 5.99 -2.14
C ASN A 103 -11.30 5.13 -3.29
N TRP A 104 -10.03 4.75 -3.28
CA TRP A 104 -9.43 3.93 -4.33
C TRP A 104 -10.10 2.55 -4.51
N ASP A 105 -10.44 2.15 -5.76
CA ASP A 105 -10.93 0.81 -6.10
C ASP A 105 -9.80 -0.23 -6.18
N PHE A 106 -9.97 -1.29 -5.41
CA PHE A 106 -8.82 -2.01 -4.89
C PHE A 106 -8.35 -3.16 -5.80
N ALA A 107 -7.04 -3.35 -5.96
CA ALA A 107 -6.47 -4.58 -6.53
C ALA A 107 -6.15 -5.60 -5.42
N MET A 108 -6.93 -6.68 -5.27
CA MET A 108 -6.93 -7.79 -4.26
C MET A 108 -5.67 -8.13 -3.41
N LEU A 109 -4.45 -7.70 -3.75
CA LEU A 109 -3.15 -8.01 -3.15
C LEU A 109 -2.91 -7.49 -1.70
N TYR A 110 -3.60 -6.43 -1.30
CA TYR A 110 -3.54 -5.71 -0.01
C TYR A 110 -4.81 -5.95 0.84
N ALA A 111 -5.60 -6.98 0.51
CA ALA A 111 -6.83 -7.31 1.22
C ALA A 111 -6.61 -7.66 2.71
N LEU A 112 -5.38 -8.00 3.10
CA LEU A 112 -5.01 -8.35 4.48
C LEU A 112 -4.68 -7.13 5.37
N GLU A 113 -4.40 -5.97 4.79
CA GLU A 113 -4.01 -4.73 5.50
C GLU A 113 -5.16 -3.72 5.60
N ARG A 114 -6.29 -4.01 4.95
CA ARG A 114 -7.47 -3.14 4.85
C ARG A 114 -8.70 -3.83 5.45
N GLU A 115 -9.81 -3.09 5.58
CA GLU A 115 -11.09 -3.71 5.93
C GLU A 115 -11.40 -4.86 4.97
N TRP A 116 -11.64 -6.04 5.54
CA TRP A 116 -12.01 -7.25 4.81
C TRP A 116 -13.37 -7.07 4.18
N LEU A 117 -13.37 -6.68 2.89
CA LEU A 117 -14.56 -6.41 2.06
C LEU A 117 -15.45 -5.31 2.66
N PRO A 118 -15.94 -4.34 1.87
CA PRO A 118 -17.08 -3.50 2.25
C PRO A 118 -18.38 -4.33 2.22
N LEU A 119 -18.39 -5.45 2.94
CA LEU A 119 -19.54 -6.35 3.14
C LEU A 119 -20.55 -5.74 4.13
N TYR A 120 -20.20 -4.65 4.81
CA TYR A 120 -21.16 -3.73 5.42
C TYR A 120 -21.37 -2.51 4.53
N LYS A 121 -22.03 -2.72 3.38
CA LYS A 121 -22.67 -1.65 2.60
C LYS A 121 -23.77 -0.90 3.38
N MET A 122 -24.03 -1.22 4.65
CA MET A 122 -25.10 -0.61 5.45
C MET A 122 -24.69 0.71 6.12
N ASP A 123 -23.44 0.91 6.56
CA ASP A 123 -23.09 2.09 7.39
C ASP A 123 -22.72 3.35 6.60
N TRP A 124 -22.23 3.21 5.35
CA TRP A 124 -22.03 4.36 4.46
C TRP A 124 -23.29 4.77 3.67
N ARG A 125 -24.39 4.02 3.80
CA ARG A 125 -25.68 4.26 3.12
C ARG A 125 -26.71 4.97 4.01
N THR A 126 -26.25 5.83 4.90
CA THR A 126 -27.10 6.36 5.97
C THR A 126 -27.82 7.65 5.60
N HIS A 127 -27.39 8.39 4.56
CA HIS A 127 -28.06 9.62 4.14
C HIS A 127 -27.97 9.90 2.62
N ARG A 128 -29.07 10.36 1.99
CA ARG A 128 -29.14 10.67 0.55
C ARG A 128 -28.16 11.75 0.05
N ARG A 129 -27.60 12.54 0.98
CA ARG A 129 -26.61 13.61 0.72
C ARG A 129 -25.17 13.22 1.10
N LEU A 130 -24.95 12.00 1.60
CA LEU A 130 -23.63 11.44 1.88
C LEU A 130 -23.37 10.33 0.86
N SER A 131 -22.47 10.58 -0.09
CA SER A 131 -22.17 9.66 -1.18
C SER A 131 -20.78 9.07 -1.02
N PHE A 132 -20.72 7.75 -0.83
CA PHE A 132 -19.47 6.97 -0.86
C PHE A 132 -19.34 6.23 -2.19
N ARG A 133 -18.17 6.36 -2.85
CA ARG A 133 -17.85 5.71 -4.13
C ARG A 133 -16.41 5.24 -4.17
N MET A 134 -16.15 4.21 -4.97
CA MET A 134 -14.81 3.72 -5.26
C MET A 134 -14.34 4.27 -6.62
N ASP A 135 -13.07 4.66 -6.73
CA ASP A 135 -12.44 5.18 -7.95
C ASP A 135 -11.48 4.15 -8.55
N GLY A 136 -11.88 3.59 -9.69
CA GLY A 136 -11.05 2.71 -10.54
C GLY A 136 -10.70 3.32 -11.89
N LYS A 137 -10.82 4.64 -12.05
CA LYS A 137 -10.55 5.32 -13.32
C LYS A 137 -9.08 5.69 -13.46
N HIS A 138 -8.24 4.65 -13.44
CA HIS A 138 -6.80 4.71 -13.64
C HIS A 138 -6.30 3.41 -14.30
N PRO A 139 -5.06 3.38 -14.86
CA PRO A 139 -4.53 2.17 -15.49
C PRO A 139 -4.40 0.98 -14.52
N ILE A 140 -4.32 -0.22 -15.08
CA ILE A 140 -4.25 -1.48 -14.32
C ILE A 140 -2.99 -1.50 -13.45
N GLY A 141 -3.16 -1.51 -12.13
CA GLY A 141 -2.06 -1.58 -11.18
C GLY A 141 -1.54 -0.21 -10.72
N ALA A 142 -2.07 0.89 -11.25
CA ALA A 142 -2.00 2.21 -10.61
C ALA A 142 -2.98 2.28 -9.43
N SER A 143 -2.89 3.35 -8.65
CA SER A 143 -3.78 3.64 -7.54
C SER A 143 -4.24 5.09 -7.52
N HIS A 144 -5.40 5.32 -6.93
CA HIS A 144 -5.80 6.64 -6.46
C HIS A 144 -5.10 6.92 -5.13
N HIS A 145 -4.08 7.78 -5.13
CA HIS A 145 -3.22 7.99 -3.96
C HIS A 145 -3.27 9.42 -3.38
N GLN A 146 -4.17 10.29 -3.86
CA GLN A 146 -4.36 11.63 -3.29
C GLN A 146 -5.09 11.53 -1.94
N LYS A 147 -4.61 12.27 -0.94
CA LYS A 147 -5.33 12.51 0.33
C LYS A 147 -5.71 13.97 0.39
N VAL A 148 -6.92 14.28 -0.07
CA VAL A 148 -7.42 15.65 -0.17
C VAL A 148 -8.79 15.75 0.49
N VAL A 149 -8.94 16.69 1.43
CA VAL A 149 -10.24 17.02 2.03
C VAL A 149 -10.55 18.47 1.69
N VAL A 150 -11.73 18.76 1.13
CA VAL A 150 -12.18 20.13 0.82
C VAL A 150 -13.52 20.38 1.47
N ILE A 151 -13.64 21.51 2.16
CA ILE A 151 -14.82 21.92 2.91
C ILE A 151 -15.28 23.27 2.41
N ASP A 152 -16.51 23.29 1.88
CA ASP A 152 -17.20 24.44 1.29
C ASP A 152 -16.39 25.20 0.23
N ASP A 153 -15.43 24.53 -0.43
CA ASP A 153 -14.46 25.15 -1.35
C ASP A 153 -13.68 26.31 -0.72
N ALA A 154 -13.64 26.34 0.62
CA ALA A 154 -13.21 27.45 1.44
C ALA A 154 -11.95 27.10 2.24
N VAL A 155 -11.86 25.85 2.69
CA VAL A 155 -10.70 25.26 3.37
C VAL A 155 -10.41 23.92 2.73
N ALA A 156 -9.13 23.63 2.53
CA ALA A 156 -8.69 22.34 2.03
C ALA A 156 -7.49 21.80 2.80
N PHE A 157 -7.39 20.47 2.85
CA PHE A 157 -6.29 19.74 3.45
C PHE A 157 -5.63 18.86 2.39
N VAL A 158 -4.30 18.88 2.33
CA VAL A 158 -3.49 18.09 1.36
C VAL A 158 -2.21 17.59 2.04
N GLY A 159 -1.84 16.34 1.84
CA GLY A 159 -0.61 15.75 2.37
C GLY A 159 -0.61 14.22 2.35
N GLY A 160 0.07 13.60 3.32
CA GLY A 160 0.29 12.16 3.37
C GLY A 160 -0.80 11.34 4.10
N LEU A 161 -1.67 11.99 4.88
CA LEU A 161 -2.56 11.32 5.83
C LEU A 161 -3.94 10.98 5.28
N ASP A 162 -4.26 9.69 5.27
CA ASP A 162 -5.62 9.16 5.08
C ASP A 162 -6.43 9.21 6.40
N LEU A 163 -7.76 9.32 6.29
CA LEU A 163 -8.70 9.24 7.43
C LEU A 163 -9.03 7.78 7.76
N THR A 164 -8.04 7.02 8.21
CA THR A 164 -8.12 5.57 8.42
C THR A 164 -7.36 5.12 9.69
N ARG A 165 -7.46 3.84 10.02
CA ARG A 165 -6.83 3.22 11.20
C ARG A 165 -5.31 3.33 11.19
N CYS A 166 -4.66 3.23 12.34
CA CYS A 166 -3.20 3.14 12.47
C CYS A 166 -2.40 4.34 11.95
N ARG A 167 -3.02 5.54 11.90
CA ARG A 167 -2.36 6.79 11.49
C ARG A 167 -2.26 7.82 12.62
N TRP A 168 -3.13 7.74 13.63
CA TRP A 168 -3.14 8.68 14.75
C TRP A 168 -1.83 8.62 15.55
N ASP A 169 -1.19 9.76 15.75
CA ASP A 169 -0.04 9.93 16.64
C ASP A 169 0.12 11.42 16.98
N THR A 170 1.01 11.71 17.94
CA THR A 170 1.38 13.07 18.35
C THR A 170 2.87 13.32 18.08
N PRO A 171 3.33 14.59 17.97
CA PRO A 171 4.74 14.92 17.75
C PRO A 171 5.72 14.39 18.81
N GLN A 172 5.20 14.01 19.98
CA GLN A 172 5.97 13.37 21.05
C GLN A 172 6.35 11.92 20.69
N HIS A 173 5.53 11.22 19.90
CA HIS A 173 5.69 9.82 19.52
C HIS A 173 5.97 8.87 20.71
N ASP A 174 5.32 9.11 21.85
CA ASP A 174 5.49 8.29 23.04
C ASP A 174 5.16 6.83 22.71
N CYS A 175 6.15 5.93 22.79
CA CYS A 175 6.02 4.53 22.34
C CYS A 175 4.85 3.77 22.99
N ASN A 176 4.43 4.19 24.19
CA ASN A 176 3.36 3.57 24.99
C ASN A 176 2.13 4.48 25.15
N ASP A 177 1.90 5.43 24.24
CA ASP A 177 0.70 6.29 24.28
C ASP A 177 -0.58 5.43 24.29
N PRO A 178 -1.42 5.49 25.35
CA PRO A 178 -2.62 4.67 25.47
C PRO A 178 -3.70 5.03 24.44
N LEU A 179 -3.65 6.23 23.86
CA LEU A 179 -4.60 6.68 22.84
C LEU A 179 -4.27 6.12 21.45
N ARG A 180 -3.04 5.62 21.24
CA ARG A 180 -2.59 5.08 19.95
C ARG A 180 -2.99 3.62 19.76
N CYS A 181 -4.27 3.41 19.48
CA CYS A 181 -4.88 2.10 19.22
C CYS A 181 -5.65 2.07 17.89
N ASP A 182 -5.68 0.91 17.23
CA ASP A 182 -6.49 0.71 16.03
C ASP A 182 -7.99 0.64 16.37
N THR A 183 -8.84 0.49 15.35
CA THR A 183 -10.31 0.42 15.51
C THR A 183 -10.79 -0.79 16.32
N ASN A 184 -9.89 -1.73 16.67
CA ASN A 184 -10.17 -2.90 17.50
C ASN A 184 -9.45 -2.80 18.87
N SER A 185 -9.05 -1.59 19.27
CA SER A 185 -8.32 -1.31 20.51
C SER A 185 -6.95 -2.00 20.61
N LYS A 186 -6.33 -2.35 19.48
CA LYS A 186 -4.99 -2.92 19.45
C LYS A 186 -3.95 -1.80 19.32
N PRO A 187 -2.95 -1.70 20.23
CA PRO A 187 -1.91 -0.69 20.12
C PRO A 187 -1.03 -0.94 18.89
N TYR A 188 -0.52 0.14 18.30
CA TYR A 188 0.41 0.09 17.16
C TYR A 188 1.62 1.02 17.36
N PRO A 189 2.76 0.75 16.67
CA PRO A 189 3.97 1.55 16.80
C PRO A 189 3.77 3.02 16.38
N PRO A 190 4.56 3.96 16.94
CA PRO A 190 4.61 5.34 16.49
C PRO A 190 4.67 5.53 14.96
N PHE A 191 3.96 6.55 14.49
CA PHE A 191 3.75 6.85 13.09
C PHE A 191 3.87 8.36 12.87
N HIS A 192 4.72 8.76 11.91
CA HIS A 192 4.95 10.17 11.61
C HIS A 192 4.49 10.51 10.20
N ASP A 193 3.75 11.60 10.04
CA ASP A 193 3.31 12.10 8.75
C ASP A 193 2.93 13.58 8.81
N VAL A 194 2.73 14.18 7.65
CA VAL A 194 2.51 15.62 7.52
C VAL A 194 1.32 15.90 6.60
N GLN A 195 0.41 16.73 7.09
CA GLN A 195 -0.66 17.33 6.30
C GLN A 195 -0.47 18.85 6.24
N SER A 196 -1.14 19.51 5.30
CA SER A 196 -1.31 20.96 5.29
C SER A 196 -2.78 21.34 5.30
N ILE A 197 -3.06 22.57 5.73
CA ILE A 197 -4.36 23.24 5.62
C ILE A 197 -4.17 24.58 4.93
N VAL A 198 -5.07 24.89 4.00
CA VAL A 198 -5.04 26.11 3.19
C VAL A 198 -6.46 26.62 2.96
N ASP A 199 -6.63 27.93 2.82
CA ASP A 199 -7.90 28.56 2.43
C ASP A 199 -7.78 29.38 1.14
N GLY A 200 -8.83 30.13 0.80
CA GLY A 200 -8.84 31.03 -0.35
C GLY A 200 -9.00 30.31 -1.69
N ASP A 201 -8.42 30.88 -2.74
CA ASP A 201 -8.58 30.37 -4.11
C ASP A 201 -7.92 29.01 -4.32
N VAL A 202 -6.93 28.66 -3.49
CA VAL A 202 -6.31 27.34 -3.47
C VAL A 202 -7.34 26.27 -3.09
N ALA A 203 -8.13 26.51 -2.02
CA ALA A 203 -9.17 25.59 -1.58
C ALA A 203 -10.28 25.46 -2.65
N ARG A 204 -10.62 26.54 -3.34
CA ARG A 204 -11.54 26.53 -4.48
C ARG A 204 -11.02 25.67 -5.64
N ALA A 205 -9.76 25.83 -6.02
CA ALA A 205 -9.14 25.03 -7.08
C ALA A 205 -9.05 23.54 -6.71
N LEU A 206 -8.78 23.20 -5.45
CA LEU A 206 -8.84 21.82 -4.96
C LEU A 206 -10.27 21.27 -4.99
N GLY A 207 -11.28 22.10 -4.71
CA GLY A 207 -12.68 21.75 -4.90
C GLY A 207 -13.06 21.45 -6.35
N GLU A 208 -12.49 22.19 -7.32
CA GLU A 208 -12.61 21.88 -8.75
C GLU A 208 -11.97 20.54 -9.09
N LEU A 209 -10.78 20.25 -8.55
CA LEU A 209 -10.10 18.96 -8.70
C LEU A 209 -10.97 17.81 -8.17
N CYS A 210 -11.52 17.95 -6.96
CA CYS A 210 -12.40 16.94 -6.36
C CYS A 210 -13.65 16.68 -7.20
N ARG A 211 -14.30 17.73 -7.72
CA ARG A 211 -15.48 17.59 -8.60
C ARG A 211 -15.15 16.93 -9.93
N ALA A 212 -14.08 17.35 -10.58
CA ALA A 212 -13.65 16.78 -11.85
C ALA A 212 -13.37 15.29 -11.70
N ARG A 213 -12.69 14.92 -10.60
CA ARG A 213 -12.41 13.52 -10.29
C ARG A 213 -13.66 12.72 -9.95
N TRP A 214 -14.56 13.29 -9.15
CA TRP A 214 -15.85 12.67 -8.83
C TRP A 214 -16.67 12.38 -10.10
N GLN A 215 -16.75 13.34 -11.01
CA GLN A 215 -17.41 13.18 -12.31
C GLN A 215 -16.74 12.08 -13.13
N ARG A 216 -15.41 12.04 -13.18
CA ARG A 216 -14.64 11.01 -13.90
C ARG A 216 -14.93 9.61 -13.35
N ALA A 217 -14.86 9.46 -12.03
CA ALA A 217 -15.03 8.17 -11.34
C ALA A 217 -16.47 7.64 -11.43
N THR A 218 -17.46 8.53 -11.31
CA THR A 218 -18.85 8.14 -11.09
C THR A 218 -19.77 8.39 -12.29
N GLY A 219 -19.38 9.24 -13.23
CA GLY A 219 -20.23 9.76 -14.31
C GLY A 219 -21.28 10.79 -13.86
N HIS A 220 -21.36 11.11 -12.56
CA HIS A 220 -22.37 12.00 -11.99
C HIS A 220 -21.75 13.29 -11.47
N ALA A 221 -22.45 14.42 -11.67
CA ALA A 221 -21.99 15.71 -11.18
C ALA A 221 -22.17 15.78 -9.66
N ALA A 222 -21.13 16.26 -8.97
CA ALA A 222 -21.25 16.66 -7.57
C ALA A 222 -21.92 18.05 -7.46
N ALA A 223 -22.25 18.46 -6.24
CA ALA A 223 -22.84 19.77 -5.96
C ALA A 223 -21.95 20.89 -6.52
N ALA A 224 -22.55 21.84 -7.25
CA ALA A 224 -21.84 22.98 -7.81
C ALA A 224 -21.21 23.86 -6.72
N TYR A 225 -20.15 24.58 -7.10
CA TYR A 225 -19.51 25.57 -6.24
C TYR A 225 -20.53 26.60 -5.73
N ARG A 226 -20.41 26.94 -4.45
CA ARG A 226 -21.12 28.04 -3.81
C ARG A 226 -20.13 28.86 -3.02
N LYS A 227 -20.16 30.18 -3.21
CA LYS A 227 -19.31 31.07 -2.43
C LYS A 227 -19.66 30.92 -0.94
N PRO A 228 -18.69 30.60 -0.08
CA PRO A 228 -18.94 30.43 1.35
C PRO A 228 -19.21 31.79 2.02
N ASP A 229 -20.17 31.84 2.94
CA ASP A 229 -20.41 33.04 3.78
C ASP A 229 -19.32 33.21 4.85
N ARG A 230 -18.74 32.10 5.30
CA ARG A 230 -17.68 32.04 6.32
C ARG A 230 -16.69 30.94 5.94
N VAL A 231 -15.41 31.20 6.16
CA VAL A 231 -14.34 30.20 6.00
C VAL A 231 -14.32 29.30 7.25
N PRO A 232 -14.51 27.97 7.12
CA PRO A 232 -14.49 27.00 8.22
C PRO A 232 -13.06 26.66 8.68
N TRP A 233 -12.23 27.69 8.90
CA TRP A 233 -10.87 27.50 9.42
C TRP A 233 -10.95 27.16 10.92
N PRO A 234 -10.28 26.10 11.40
CA PRO A 234 -10.28 25.73 12.82
C PRO A 234 -9.64 26.80 13.71
N ASP A 235 -10.29 27.12 14.84
CA ASP A 235 -9.84 28.19 15.74
C ASP A 235 -8.51 27.86 16.45
N ASP A 236 -8.17 26.58 16.58
CA ASP A 236 -6.96 26.05 17.21
C ASP A 236 -5.75 25.97 16.28
N VAL A 237 -5.92 26.27 14.98
CA VAL A 237 -4.83 26.25 14.00
C VAL A 237 -4.36 27.67 13.71
N ALA A 238 -3.20 28.03 14.24
CA ALA A 238 -2.51 29.26 13.88
C ALA A 238 -1.88 29.15 12.47
N PRO A 239 -2.06 30.14 11.57
CA PRO A 239 -1.44 30.10 10.25
C PRO A 239 0.09 30.29 10.35
N ASP A 240 0.85 29.41 9.70
CA ASP A 240 2.30 29.58 9.53
C ASP A 240 2.61 30.73 8.55
N LEU A 241 1.75 30.92 7.54
CA LEU A 241 1.82 31.96 6.53
C LEU A 241 0.43 32.54 6.26
N THR A 242 0.37 33.85 6.05
CA THR A 242 -0.80 34.54 5.52
C THR A 242 -0.48 35.19 4.17
N ASP A 243 -1.51 35.45 3.37
CA ASP A 243 -1.40 36.19 2.12
C ASP A 243 -0.23 35.66 1.26
N ILE A 244 -0.41 34.43 0.75
CA ILE A 244 0.64 33.67 0.10
C ILE A 244 0.13 33.03 -1.20
N ASP A 245 1.00 32.95 -2.19
CA ASP A 245 0.72 32.18 -3.41
C ASP A 245 1.11 30.72 -3.15
N VAL A 246 0.18 29.80 -3.42
CA VAL A 246 0.40 28.36 -3.27
C VAL A 246 0.15 27.69 -4.61
N ALA A 247 1.12 26.90 -5.06
CA ALA A 247 0.96 26.10 -6.26
C ALA A 247 0.39 24.72 -5.93
N ILE A 248 -0.44 24.21 -6.84
CA ILE A 248 -0.98 22.85 -6.79
C ILE A 248 -0.26 22.06 -7.88
N ALA A 249 0.45 20.99 -7.51
CA ALA A 249 1.11 20.10 -8.46
C ALA A 249 0.51 18.70 -8.38
N ARG A 250 0.33 18.03 -9.52
CA ARG A 250 -0.32 16.72 -9.60
C ARG A 250 0.52 15.70 -10.35
N THR A 251 0.23 14.44 -10.07
CA THR A 251 0.49 13.33 -10.99
C THR A 251 -0.86 12.73 -11.35
N GLU A 252 -1.12 12.53 -12.64
CA GLU A 252 -2.26 11.72 -13.12
C GLU A 252 -1.75 10.88 -14.29
N PRO A 253 -1.89 9.54 -14.27
CA PRO A 253 -1.46 8.73 -15.40
C PRO A 253 -2.36 8.97 -16.62
N ALA A 254 -1.82 8.78 -17.82
CA ALA A 254 -2.64 8.75 -19.03
C ALA A 254 -3.66 7.60 -18.94
N PHE A 255 -4.94 7.92 -19.14
CA PHE A 255 -6.04 6.95 -18.99
C PHE A 255 -7.28 7.39 -19.77
N ASP A 256 -7.95 6.45 -20.43
CA ASP A 256 -9.23 6.67 -21.13
C ASP A 256 -9.21 7.88 -22.08
N GLY A 257 -8.16 7.97 -22.90
CA GLY A 257 -7.95 9.08 -23.84
C GLY A 257 -7.45 10.40 -23.22
N SER A 258 -7.38 10.50 -21.90
CA SER A 258 -6.81 11.68 -21.21
C SER A 258 -5.28 11.61 -21.20
N PRO A 259 -4.58 12.73 -21.50
CA PRO A 259 -3.13 12.78 -21.41
C PRO A 259 -2.64 12.66 -19.97
N GLY A 260 -1.42 12.16 -19.78
CA GLY A 260 -0.78 12.09 -18.48
C GLY A 260 -0.34 13.47 -17.97
N VAL A 261 -0.47 13.67 -16.67
CA VAL A 261 -0.01 14.84 -15.92
C VAL A 261 1.18 14.42 -15.06
N HIS A 262 2.30 15.12 -15.19
CA HIS A 262 3.57 14.81 -14.52
C HIS A 262 4.19 16.05 -13.85
N GLU A 263 3.35 16.98 -13.38
CA GLU A 263 3.77 18.25 -12.79
C GLU A 263 4.67 18.03 -11.57
N ILE A 264 4.33 17.08 -10.69
CA ILE A 264 5.14 16.75 -9.49
C ILE A 264 6.53 16.23 -9.87
N ARG A 265 6.63 15.41 -10.93
CA ARG A 265 7.94 14.95 -11.42
C ARG A 265 8.79 16.13 -11.87
N GLN A 266 8.21 17.00 -12.69
CA GLN A 266 8.91 18.16 -13.22
C GLN A 266 9.32 19.12 -12.09
N LEU A 267 8.45 19.32 -11.09
CA LEU A 267 8.75 20.10 -9.89
C LEU A 267 10.00 19.60 -9.17
N HIS A 268 10.11 18.29 -8.93
CA HIS A 268 11.29 17.76 -8.26
C HIS A 268 12.56 17.95 -9.11
N LEU A 269 12.48 17.71 -10.42
CA LEU A 269 13.61 17.91 -11.33
C LEU A 269 14.09 19.36 -11.33
N ASP A 270 13.17 20.32 -11.46
CA ASP A 270 13.49 21.74 -11.47
C ASP A 270 14.05 22.20 -10.11
N ALA A 271 13.45 21.73 -9.01
CA ALA A 271 13.89 22.05 -7.65
C ALA A 271 15.29 21.51 -7.35
N ILE A 272 15.60 20.27 -7.76
CA ILE A 272 16.93 19.68 -7.62
C ILE A 272 17.95 20.44 -8.46
N ALA A 273 17.60 20.80 -9.70
CA ALA A 273 18.48 21.55 -10.59
C ALA A 273 18.77 22.96 -10.07
N ALA A 274 17.78 23.62 -9.45
CA ALA A 274 17.91 24.98 -8.94
C ALA A 274 18.65 25.07 -7.59
N ALA A 275 18.77 23.96 -6.85
CA ALA A 275 19.34 23.93 -5.51
C ALA A 275 20.80 24.37 -5.45
N LYS A 276 21.17 25.13 -4.41
CA LYS A 276 22.49 25.74 -4.21
C LYS A 276 23.08 25.39 -2.85
N ARG A 277 22.28 25.35 -1.79
CA ARG A 277 22.72 25.19 -0.40
C ARG A 277 22.25 23.86 0.18
N HIS A 278 20.94 23.63 0.22
CA HIS A 278 20.32 22.53 0.96
C HIS A 278 19.14 21.94 0.20
N LEU A 279 19.10 20.62 0.16
CA LEU A 279 18.00 19.78 -0.27
C LEU A 279 17.59 18.92 0.92
N PHE A 280 16.41 19.17 1.48
CA PHE A 280 15.83 18.41 2.56
C PHE A 280 14.65 17.59 2.03
N PHE A 281 14.64 16.29 2.31
CA PHE A 281 13.55 15.38 1.97
C PHE A 281 13.12 14.58 3.19
N GLU A 282 11.82 14.48 3.38
CA GLU A 282 11.18 13.56 4.31
C GLU A 282 10.23 12.68 3.51
N ASN A 283 10.54 11.39 3.37
CA ASN A 283 9.80 10.53 2.46
C ASN A 283 9.74 9.05 2.85
N GLN A 284 8.53 8.50 2.80
CA GLN A 284 8.26 7.07 3.00
C GLN A 284 9.08 6.17 2.08
N TYR A 285 9.17 6.51 0.80
CA TYR A 285 9.93 5.75 -0.19
C TYR A 285 10.90 6.63 -0.95
N PHE A 286 12.11 6.12 -1.15
CA PHE A 286 13.14 6.74 -1.97
C PHE A 286 13.70 5.72 -2.94
N THR A 287 12.96 5.47 -4.02
CA THR A 287 13.22 4.36 -4.97
C THR A 287 13.31 4.81 -6.42
N SER A 288 12.94 6.05 -6.73
CA SER A 288 12.94 6.54 -8.12
C SER A 288 14.36 6.70 -8.67
N GLY A 289 14.66 5.95 -9.73
CA GLY A 289 15.92 6.09 -10.47
C GLY A 289 16.08 7.45 -11.15
N LEU A 290 14.97 8.04 -11.63
CA LEU A 290 14.93 9.38 -12.23
C LEU A 290 15.34 10.46 -11.22
N ILE A 291 14.74 10.46 -10.02
CA ILE A 291 15.09 11.41 -8.96
C ILE A 291 16.51 11.16 -8.45
N GLY A 292 16.88 9.90 -8.24
CA GLY A 292 18.25 9.53 -7.89
C GLY A 292 19.28 10.03 -8.91
N GLY A 293 18.99 9.90 -10.20
CA GLY A 293 19.84 10.42 -11.27
C GLY A 293 19.98 11.94 -11.27
N ALA A 294 18.88 12.68 -11.04
CA ALA A 294 18.92 14.14 -10.94
C ALA A 294 19.76 14.60 -9.73
N LEU A 295 19.59 13.94 -8.57
CA LEU A 295 20.39 14.22 -7.38
C LEU A 295 21.88 13.89 -7.59
N SER A 296 22.21 12.75 -8.21
CA SER A 296 23.59 12.41 -8.58
C SER A 296 24.21 13.50 -9.45
N ALA A 297 23.52 13.90 -10.53
CA ALA A 297 24.01 14.93 -11.44
C ALA A 297 24.21 16.28 -10.73
N ARG A 298 23.35 16.62 -9.76
CA ARG A 298 23.51 17.85 -8.97
C ARG A 298 24.67 17.78 -7.99
N LEU A 299 24.89 16.63 -7.35
CA LEU A 299 26.00 16.38 -6.43
C LEU A 299 27.37 16.36 -7.13
N GLU A 300 27.42 16.00 -8.41
CA GLU A 300 28.64 16.03 -9.23
C GLU A 300 29.06 17.46 -9.64
N GLN A 301 28.17 18.43 -9.55
CA GLN A 301 28.43 19.84 -9.90
C GLN A 301 28.89 20.64 -8.69
N GLU A 302 29.90 21.49 -8.88
CA GLU A 302 30.42 22.37 -7.83
C GLU A 302 29.88 23.82 -7.96
N PRO A 303 29.46 24.45 -6.84
CA PRO A 303 29.33 23.87 -5.51
C PRO A 303 28.11 22.93 -5.41
N ALA A 304 28.30 21.78 -4.76
CA ALA A 304 27.24 20.80 -4.50
C ALA A 304 26.42 21.15 -3.23
N PRO A 305 25.08 21.13 -3.28
CA PRO A 305 24.23 21.35 -2.11
C PRO A 305 24.35 20.18 -1.12
N GLU A 306 24.05 20.41 0.15
CA GLU A 306 23.80 19.30 1.07
C GLU A 306 22.49 18.62 0.73
N VAL A 307 22.46 17.30 0.74
CA VAL A 307 21.27 16.49 0.52
C VAL A 307 21.00 15.65 1.76
N MET A 308 19.95 15.99 2.50
CA MET A 308 19.47 15.22 3.65
C MET A 308 18.18 14.51 3.28
N VAL A 309 18.15 13.18 3.45
CA VAL A 309 16.95 12.36 3.25
C VAL A 309 16.57 11.67 4.56
N ILE A 310 15.37 11.90 5.06
CA ILE A 310 14.79 11.20 6.19
C ILE A 310 13.77 10.19 5.67
N SER A 311 13.94 8.93 6.07
CA SER A 311 13.17 7.79 5.54
C SER A 311 13.00 6.72 6.63
N PRO A 312 11.94 5.88 6.60
CA PRO A 312 11.77 4.84 7.60
C PRO A 312 12.88 3.79 7.48
N GLN A 313 13.31 3.18 8.59
CA GLN A 313 14.37 2.16 8.55
C GLN A 313 13.92 0.92 7.76
N THR A 314 12.72 0.42 8.04
CA THR A 314 12.09 -0.72 7.37
C THR A 314 10.76 -0.31 6.72
N GLN A 315 10.37 -1.05 5.69
CA GLN A 315 9.08 -0.85 5.01
C GLN A 315 8.06 -1.83 5.58
N SER A 316 6.79 -1.44 5.55
CA SER A 316 5.69 -2.25 6.08
C SER A 316 5.49 -3.49 5.20
N GLY A 317 5.49 -4.68 5.82
CA GLY A 317 5.25 -5.93 5.12
C GLY A 317 6.46 -6.54 4.41
N TRP A 318 6.45 -7.88 4.31
CA TRP A 318 7.60 -8.66 3.82
C TRP A 318 7.90 -8.41 2.33
N LEU A 319 6.88 -8.18 1.52
CA LEU A 319 7.03 -8.02 0.06
C LEU A 319 7.61 -6.65 -0.30
N GLU A 320 7.20 -5.60 0.41
CA GLU A 320 7.73 -4.25 0.22
C GLU A 320 9.20 -4.20 0.62
N HIS A 321 9.54 -4.75 1.79
CA HIS A 321 10.92 -4.87 2.25
C HIS A 321 11.82 -5.58 1.23
N ALA A 322 11.34 -6.69 0.66
CA ALA A 322 12.09 -7.46 -0.33
C ALA A 322 12.24 -6.74 -1.67
N THR A 323 11.44 -5.72 -1.99
CA THR A 323 11.43 -5.05 -3.31
C THR A 323 11.85 -3.59 -3.24
N MET A 324 11.06 -2.76 -2.56
CA MET A 324 11.30 -1.34 -2.41
C MET A 324 12.56 -1.07 -1.57
N GLY A 325 12.92 -1.97 -0.64
CA GLY A 325 14.17 -1.91 0.11
C GLY A 325 15.41 -2.04 -0.79
N VAL A 326 15.34 -2.91 -1.80
CA VAL A 326 16.41 -3.11 -2.77
C VAL A 326 16.59 -1.89 -3.68
N LEU A 327 15.48 -1.35 -4.21
CA LEU A 327 15.52 -0.15 -5.04
C LEU A 327 16.09 1.05 -4.28
N ARG A 328 15.71 1.22 -3.00
CA ARG A 328 16.25 2.29 -2.16
C ARG A 328 17.76 2.19 -1.99
N ALA A 329 18.27 0.99 -1.69
CA ALA A 329 19.70 0.79 -1.52
C ALA A 329 20.48 1.06 -2.81
N ARG A 330 19.94 0.71 -3.99
CA ARG A 330 20.57 1.06 -5.28
C ARG A 330 20.68 2.56 -5.47
N VAL A 331 19.59 3.30 -5.23
CA VAL A 331 19.61 4.78 -5.31
C VAL A 331 20.60 5.34 -4.29
N HIS A 332 20.60 4.84 -3.05
CA HIS A 332 21.53 5.26 -2.01
C HIS A 332 22.99 5.07 -2.40
N GLN A 333 23.36 3.88 -2.91
CA GLN A 333 24.72 3.59 -3.37
C GLN A 333 25.14 4.48 -4.54
N ARG A 334 24.23 4.69 -5.51
CA ARG A 334 24.48 5.60 -6.64
C ARG A 334 24.77 7.03 -6.17
N LEU A 335 24.06 7.53 -5.16
CA LEU A 335 24.30 8.86 -4.60
C LEU A 335 25.63 8.93 -3.85
N LYS A 336 25.96 7.92 -3.04
CA LYS A 336 27.27 7.84 -2.37
C LYS A 336 28.45 7.80 -3.35
N GLN A 337 28.26 7.17 -4.51
CA GLN A 337 29.28 7.14 -5.57
C GLN A 337 29.44 8.48 -6.30
N ALA A 338 28.33 9.19 -6.53
CA ALA A 338 28.34 10.51 -7.17
C ALA A 338 28.87 11.62 -6.22
N ASP A 339 28.63 11.48 -4.93
CA ASP A 339 28.96 12.47 -3.91
C ASP A 339 30.45 12.44 -3.50
N ARG A 340 31.26 13.27 -4.18
CA ARG A 340 32.70 13.39 -3.92
C ARG A 340 33.03 14.08 -2.59
N ASN A 341 32.12 14.91 -2.08
CA ASN A 341 32.37 15.82 -0.95
C ASN A 341 31.58 15.45 0.31
N ARG A 342 30.97 14.25 0.35
CA ARG A 342 30.17 13.76 1.49
C ARG A 342 29.01 14.69 1.89
N ARG A 343 28.37 15.32 0.90
CA ARG A 343 27.23 16.24 1.02
C ARG A 343 25.89 15.52 1.12
N TYR A 344 25.80 14.25 0.74
CA TYR A 344 24.60 13.42 0.83
C TYR A 344 24.62 12.50 2.05
N ARG A 345 23.52 12.49 2.82
CA ARG A 345 23.30 11.51 3.89
C ARG A 345 21.81 11.17 4.03
N MET A 346 21.55 9.94 4.45
CA MET A 346 20.21 9.45 4.76
C MET A 346 20.10 9.14 6.26
N TYR A 347 18.94 9.41 6.84
CA TYR A 347 18.66 9.25 8.25
C TYR A 347 17.32 8.55 8.48
N CYS A 348 17.15 7.96 9.66
CA CYS A 348 15.86 7.61 10.23
C CYS A 348 15.73 8.14 11.66
N PRO A 349 14.55 8.62 12.10
CA PRO A 349 14.37 9.08 13.48
C PRO A 349 14.31 7.88 14.42
N TRP A 350 15.25 7.79 15.35
CA TRP A 350 15.27 6.75 16.38
C TRP A 350 14.56 7.23 17.64
N LEU A 351 13.80 6.34 18.29
CA LEU A 351 13.05 6.60 19.51
C LEU A 351 13.45 5.62 20.62
N ALA A 352 13.69 6.14 21.82
CA ALA A 352 13.88 5.29 22.99
C ALA A 352 12.60 4.48 23.27
N GLY A 353 12.78 3.18 23.54
CA GLY A 353 11.67 2.24 23.78
C GLY A 353 11.21 1.45 22.56
N GLN A 354 11.68 1.78 21.34
CA GLN A 354 11.44 0.98 20.13
C GLN A 354 12.53 -0.07 19.83
N GLY A 355 13.51 -0.22 20.73
CA GLY A 355 14.68 -1.08 20.53
C GLY A 355 15.55 -0.53 19.39
N GLU A 356 15.82 -1.37 18.38
CA GLU A 356 16.60 -0.98 17.19
C GLU A 356 15.75 -0.35 16.08
N ASN A 357 14.43 -0.30 16.24
CA ASN A 357 13.52 0.23 15.22
C ASN A 357 13.49 1.77 15.24
N CYS A 358 13.42 2.36 14.05
CA CYS A 358 13.14 3.79 13.88
C CYS A 358 11.63 4.05 13.77
N LEU A 359 11.25 5.31 14.05
CA LEU A 359 9.93 5.87 13.78
C LEU A 359 9.52 5.61 12.32
N ASN A 360 8.28 5.21 12.11
CA ASN A 360 7.74 5.01 10.78
C ASN A 360 7.40 6.35 10.13
N VAL A 361 8.29 6.84 9.27
CA VAL A 361 8.12 8.08 8.51
C VAL A 361 7.29 7.81 7.26
N HIS A 362 6.08 8.37 7.20
CA HIS A 362 5.15 8.27 6.08
C HIS A 362 4.97 9.60 5.32
N SER A 363 5.56 10.69 5.81
CA SER A 363 5.51 12.00 5.16
C SER A 363 5.99 11.99 3.71
N LYS A 364 5.59 13.02 2.96
CA LYS A 364 6.10 13.33 1.62
C LYS A 364 6.37 14.83 1.50
N VAL A 365 7.46 15.25 2.14
CA VAL A 365 7.87 16.65 2.24
C VAL A 365 9.20 16.85 1.55
N PHE A 366 9.38 17.99 0.89
CA PHE A 366 10.71 18.46 0.54
C PHE A 366 10.84 19.97 0.69
N ALA A 367 12.06 20.42 0.97
CA ALA A 367 12.42 21.83 1.01
C ALA A 367 13.76 22.07 0.30
N VAL A 368 13.86 23.18 -0.44
CA VAL A 368 15.06 23.56 -1.19
C VAL A 368 15.46 24.98 -0.83
N ASP A 369 16.69 25.16 -0.34
CA ASP A 369 17.34 26.46 -0.07
C ASP A 369 16.53 27.48 0.75
N ASP A 370 15.54 27.04 1.52
CA ASP A 370 14.51 27.89 2.13
C ASP A 370 13.64 28.66 1.11
N ASP A 371 13.83 28.44 -0.18
CA ASP A 371 13.11 29.11 -1.27
C ASP A 371 11.85 28.34 -1.69
N VAL A 372 11.85 27.01 -1.56
CA VAL A 372 10.73 26.15 -1.95
C VAL A 372 10.41 25.16 -0.83
N PHE A 373 9.11 24.96 -0.57
CA PHE A 373 8.61 23.93 0.33
C PHE A 373 7.43 23.20 -0.30
N SER A 374 7.42 21.88 -0.27
CA SER A 374 6.31 21.06 -0.78
C SER A 374 5.85 20.06 0.25
N VAL A 375 4.54 19.86 0.33
CA VAL A 375 3.88 18.83 1.13
C VAL A 375 2.74 18.22 0.30
N GLY A 376 2.59 16.89 0.33
CA GLY A 376 1.59 16.22 -0.49
C GLY A 376 1.55 14.73 -0.30
N SER A 377 1.03 14.02 -1.30
CA SER A 377 0.88 12.56 -1.27
C SER A 377 1.98 11.80 -2.01
N ALA A 378 2.78 12.47 -2.84
CA ALA A 378 3.73 11.83 -3.76
C ALA A 378 5.02 11.36 -3.08
N ASN A 379 5.27 10.06 -3.09
CA ASN A 379 6.54 9.50 -2.64
C ASN A 379 7.67 9.79 -3.64
N LEU A 380 8.94 9.65 -3.24
CA LEU A 380 10.07 9.65 -4.18
C LEU A 380 10.23 8.28 -4.86
N SER A 381 9.13 7.76 -5.38
CA SER A 381 9.00 6.50 -6.12
C SER A 381 8.64 6.76 -7.58
N SER A 382 9.03 5.86 -8.47
CA SER A 382 8.70 5.97 -9.89
C SER A 382 7.20 6.02 -10.15
N ARG A 383 6.41 5.32 -9.31
CA ARG A 383 4.95 5.35 -9.33
C ARG A 383 4.37 6.72 -9.02
N SER A 384 4.81 7.38 -7.97
CA SER A 384 4.27 8.70 -7.60
C SER A 384 4.63 9.78 -8.64
N MET A 385 5.73 9.57 -9.36
CA MET A 385 6.18 10.48 -10.42
C MET A 385 5.43 10.30 -11.74
N ALA A 386 4.65 9.22 -11.91
CA ALA A 386 4.15 8.84 -13.24
C ALA A 386 2.81 8.12 -13.30
N TYR A 387 2.52 7.31 -12.29
CA TYR A 387 1.62 6.18 -12.41
C TYR A 387 0.44 6.27 -11.46
N ASP A 388 0.68 6.55 -10.19
CA ASP A 388 -0.37 6.79 -9.22
C ASP A 388 -0.87 8.23 -9.33
N THR A 389 -2.13 8.47 -8.97
CA THR A 389 -2.61 9.86 -8.91
C THR A 389 -2.16 10.51 -7.61
N GLU A 390 -1.54 11.68 -7.68
CA GLU A 390 -0.95 12.37 -6.54
C GLU A 390 -1.31 13.86 -6.54
N CYS A 391 -1.17 14.53 -5.38
CA CYS A 391 -1.39 15.96 -5.23
C CYS A 391 -0.46 16.55 -4.17
N ASN A 392 0.24 17.62 -4.51
CA ASN A 392 1.10 18.39 -3.62
C ASN A 392 0.70 19.86 -3.61
N LEU A 393 0.89 20.52 -2.46
CA LEU A 393 0.92 21.97 -2.33
C LEU A 393 2.37 22.44 -2.21
N VAL A 394 2.69 23.52 -2.90
CA VAL A 394 4.05 24.04 -3.00
C VAL A 394 4.08 25.54 -2.73
N LEU A 395 4.97 25.94 -1.84
CA LEU A 395 5.30 27.32 -1.54
C LEU A 395 6.60 27.70 -2.26
N GLU A 396 6.66 28.93 -2.78
CA GLU A 396 7.88 29.52 -3.33
C GLU A 396 8.05 30.93 -2.77
N ALA A 397 9.27 31.30 -2.40
CA ALA A 397 9.65 32.66 -2.03
C ALA A 397 9.58 33.60 -3.25
N ARG A 398 8.36 34.07 -3.57
CA ARG A 398 8.05 34.99 -4.67
C ARG A 398 7.62 36.37 -4.15
N GLY A 399 7.41 37.29 -5.08
CA GLY A 399 6.94 38.64 -4.80
C GLY A 399 8.08 39.64 -4.67
N ASN A 400 7.80 40.76 -4.01
CA ASN A 400 8.83 41.78 -3.74
C ASN A 400 9.87 41.26 -2.71
N PRO A 401 11.04 41.90 -2.57
CA PRO A 401 12.08 41.42 -1.66
C PRO A 401 11.65 41.21 -0.20
N ALA A 402 10.71 42.01 0.32
CA ALA A 402 10.21 41.85 1.68
C ALA A 402 9.30 40.61 1.80
N GLU A 403 8.46 40.35 0.80
CA GLU A 403 7.66 39.13 0.73
C GLU A 403 8.54 37.89 0.62
N GLN A 404 9.55 37.92 -0.26
CA GLN A 404 10.48 36.79 -0.40
C GLN A 404 11.20 36.49 0.92
N THR A 405 11.71 37.50 1.63
CA THR A 405 12.35 37.30 2.94
C THR A 405 11.38 36.72 3.98
N ARG A 406 10.14 37.21 4.03
CA ARG A 406 9.10 36.69 4.93
C ARG A 406 8.81 35.22 4.64
N ILE A 407 8.66 34.86 3.37
CA ILE A 407 8.34 33.50 2.92
C ILE A 407 9.52 32.56 3.17
N ARG A 408 10.76 32.97 2.85
CA ARG A 408 11.96 32.20 3.16
C ARG A 408 12.07 31.87 4.64
N ARG A 409 11.83 32.86 5.50
CA ARG A 409 11.86 32.66 6.96
C ARG A 409 10.81 31.65 7.40
N ALA A 410 9.60 31.71 6.84
CA ALA A 410 8.56 30.75 7.15
C ALA A 410 8.91 29.34 6.65
N ILE A 411 9.40 29.19 5.42
CA ILE A 411 9.85 27.90 4.87
C ILE A 411 10.96 27.29 5.72
N ALA A 412 11.96 28.10 6.11
CA ALA A 412 13.01 27.67 7.02
C ALA A 412 12.41 27.21 8.37
N GLY A 413 11.45 27.96 8.92
CA GLY A 413 10.72 27.59 10.13
C GLY A 413 9.95 26.27 10.01
N LEU A 414 9.30 26.01 8.88
CA LEU A 414 8.61 24.74 8.60
C LEU A 414 9.59 23.56 8.61
N ARG A 415 10.71 23.67 7.88
CA ARG A 415 11.78 22.65 7.89
C ARG A 415 12.35 22.45 9.29
N ASN A 416 12.65 23.54 9.98
CA ASN A 416 13.24 23.50 11.32
C ASN A 416 12.30 22.86 12.33
N ARG A 417 10.97 23.03 12.18
CA ARG A 417 9.97 22.35 13.02
C ARG A 417 10.02 20.83 12.85
N LEU A 418 10.12 20.32 11.61
CA LEU A 418 10.23 18.88 11.34
C LEU A 418 11.56 18.30 11.85
N LEU A 419 12.68 18.99 11.60
CA LEU A 419 13.99 18.56 12.13
C LEU A 419 14.03 18.59 13.66
N ALA A 420 13.47 19.62 14.27
CA ALA A 420 13.44 19.78 15.72
C ALA A 420 12.69 18.64 16.38
N GLU A 421 11.53 18.28 15.82
CA GLU A 421 10.75 17.13 16.22
C GLU A 421 11.61 15.87 16.19
N HIS A 422 12.18 15.51 15.04
CA HIS A 422 13.01 14.31 14.88
C HIS A 422 14.28 14.24 15.73
N CYS A 423 14.85 15.39 16.10
CA CYS A 423 16.00 15.48 17.01
C CYS A 423 15.61 15.59 18.49
N GLY A 424 14.32 15.67 18.83
CA GLY A 424 13.88 15.92 20.21
C GLY A 424 14.39 17.26 20.76
N SER A 425 14.36 18.29 19.92
CA SER A 425 14.88 19.64 20.20
C SER A 425 13.83 20.71 19.85
N SER A 426 14.20 21.99 19.96
CA SER A 426 13.34 23.12 19.56
C SER A 426 13.70 23.67 18.17
N PRO A 427 12.74 24.24 17.42
CA PRO A 427 13.03 24.89 16.13
C PRO A 427 14.10 25.97 16.21
N GLN A 428 14.20 26.69 17.33
CA GLN A 428 15.20 27.72 17.58
C GLN A 428 16.61 27.14 17.74
N GLN A 429 16.74 25.96 18.36
CA GLN A 429 18.03 25.25 18.44
C GLN A 429 18.48 24.76 17.07
N VAL A 430 17.54 24.29 16.24
CA VAL A 430 17.83 23.91 14.84
C VAL A 430 18.28 25.13 14.04
N GLU A 431 17.55 26.25 14.13
CA GLU A 431 17.91 27.50 13.46
C GLU A 431 19.32 27.96 13.87
N ALA A 432 19.61 28.00 15.17
CA ALA A 432 20.92 28.41 15.68
C ALA A 432 22.07 27.51 15.19
N GLU A 433 21.85 26.20 15.11
CA GLU A 433 22.87 25.27 14.60
C GLU A 433 23.09 25.42 13.09
N ILE A 434 22.02 25.64 12.31
CA ILE A 434 22.14 25.89 10.87
C ILE A 434 22.83 27.23 10.62
N ASP A 435 22.51 28.29 11.38
CA ASP A 435 23.16 29.60 11.26
C ASP A 435 24.63 29.53 11.63
N LEU A 436 24.99 28.71 12.63
CA LEU A 436 26.38 28.53 13.07
C LEU A 436 27.21 27.70 12.07
N SER A 437 26.66 26.58 11.60
CA SER A 437 27.41 25.58 10.82
C SER A 437 27.20 25.68 9.31
N GLY A 438 26.11 26.31 8.87
CA GLY A 438 25.64 26.25 7.49
C GLY A 438 25.18 24.86 7.03
N SER A 439 24.99 23.89 7.95
CA SER A 439 24.80 22.47 7.62
C SER A 439 23.55 21.87 8.25
N LEU A 440 22.75 21.16 7.45
CA LEU A 440 21.67 20.31 7.95
C LEU A 440 22.25 19.06 8.64
N HIS A 441 23.35 18.53 8.14
CA HIS A 441 23.96 17.32 8.72
C HIS A 441 24.51 17.58 10.13
N ALA A 442 25.01 18.78 10.39
CA ALA A 442 25.43 19.20 11.73
C ALA A 442 24.26 19.19 12.74
N VAL A 443 23.04 19.53 12.30
CA VAL A 443 21.83 19.41 13.13
C VAL A 443 21.60 17.97 13.56
N ALA A 444 21.68 17.02 12.62
CA ALA A 444 21.49 15.60 12.92
C ALA A 444 22.61 14.99 13.79
N GLU A 445 23.84 15.51 13.69
CA GLU A 445 24.99 15.06 14.47
C GLU A 445 25.02 15.64 15.89
N LYS A 446 24.70 16.93 16.05
CA LYS A 446 24.87 17.66 17.32
C LYS A 446 23.59 17.78 18.12
N LEU A 447 22.43 17.83 17.46
CA LEU A 447 21.15 17.83 18.14
C LEU A 447 20.65 16.40 18.29
N GLY A 448 19.94 16.16 19.37
CA GLY A 448 19.56 14.83 19.79
C GLY A 448 19.42 14.78 21.30
N SER A 449 18.60 13.85 21.77
CA SER A 449 18.49 13.50 23.18
C SER A 449 18.66 12.00 23.34
N GLU A 450 18.82 11.54 24.58
CA GLU A 450 18.81 10.11 24.90
C GLU A 450 17.47 9.43 24.53
N ARG A 451 16.40 10.23 24.38
CA ARG A 451 15.06 9.73 24.03
C ARG A 451 14.79 9.71 22.53
N ARG A 452 15.42 10.61 21.77
CA ARG A 452 15.13 10.81 20.35
C ARG A 452 16.30 11.46 19.63
N ARG A 453 16.68 10.91 18.48
CA ARG A 453 17.77 11.43 17.64
C ARG A 453 17.62 10.95 16.20
N LEU A 454 18.22 11.68 15.25
CA LEU A 454 18.39 11.17 13.89
C LEU A 454 19.56 10.19 13.85
N GLN A 455 19.29 8.96 13.40
CA GLN A 455 20.32 7.95 13.19
C GLN A 455 20.64 7.86 11.70
N GLN A 456 21.91 7.83 11.33
CA GLN A 456 22.31 7.62 9.94
C GLN A 456 21.85 6.24 9.46
N LEU A 457 21.19 6.21 8.30
CA LEU A 457 20.68 5.03 7.64
C LEU A 457 21.54 4.73 6.40
N ASP A 458 22.17 3.56 6.36
CA ASP A 458 22.95 3.07 5.22
C ASP A 458 22.33 1.74 4.72
N PRO A 459 21.34 1.79 3.81
CA PRO A 459 20.69 0.59 3.30
C PRO A 459 21.65 -0.25 2.46
N ILE A 460 21.89 -1.49 2.90
CA ILE A 460 22.71 -2.49 2.20
C ILE A 460 21.81 -3.59 1.64
N VAL A 461 22.12 -4.08 0.44
CA VAL A 461 21.43 -5.21 -0.18
C VAL A 461 22.41 -6.36 -0.37
N ALA A 462 21.98 -7.57 0.03
CA ALA A 462 22.74 -8.77 -0.26
C ALA A 462 22.79 -9.02 -1.78
N PRO A 463 23.96 -9.31 -2.38
CA PRO A 463 24.11 -9.46 -3.84
C PRO A 463 23.11 -10.43 -4.48
N GLU A 464 22.70 -11.47 -3.75
CA GLU A 464 21.75 -12.49 -4.21
C GLU A 464 20.32 -11.94 -4.36
N LEU A 465 19.90 -11.04 -3.45
CA LEU A 465 18.62 -10.35 -3.52
C LEU A 465 18.62 -9.28 -4.62
N ASP A 466 19.75 -8.62 -4.82
CA ASP A 466 19.93 -7.61 -5.87
C ASP A 466 19.77 -8.24 -7.26
N ALA A 467 20.41 -9.38 -7.51
CA ALA A 467 20.35 -10.09 -8.79
C ALA A 467 18.94 -10.59 -9.16
N LEU A 468 18.02 -10.69 -8.19
CA LEU A 468 16.65 -11.19 -8.40
C LEU A 468 15.66 -10.10 -8.83
N ILE A 469 16.02 -8.82 -8.69
CA ILE A 469 15.10 -7.69 -8.91
C ILE A 469 15.60 -6.83 -10.07
N PRO A 470 14.89 -6.80 -11.22
CA PRO A 470 15.30 -5.97 -12.34
C PRO A 470 15.23 -4.48 -11.98
N GLU A 471 16.07 -3.64 -12.61
CA GLU A 471 16.09 -2.18 -12.39
C GLU A 471 14.72 -1.52 -12.66
N GLN A 472 14.01 -1.99 -13.69
CA GLN A 472 12.62 -1.62 -13.97
C GLN A 472 11.68 -2.63 -13.32
N ALA A 473 11.67 -2.66 -11.98
CA ALA A 473 10.84 -3.59 -11.24
C ALA A 473 9.34 -3.34 -11.54
N PRO A 474 8.54 -4.38 -11.85
CA PRO A 474 7.10 -4.23 -12.10
C PRO A 474 6.30 -3.74 -10.88
N PHE A 475 6.96 -3.53 -9.74
CA PHE A 475 6.39 -3.06 -8.48
C PHE A 475 6.51 -1.54 -8.31
N ASP A 476 7.43 -0.87 -9.04
CA ASP A 476 7.58 0.60 -9.06
C ASP A 476 7.74 1.13 -10.52
N PRO A 477 6.71 0.96 -11.40
CA PRO A 477 6.83 1.32 -12.81
C PRO A 477 6.81 2.86 -13.04
N GLU A 478 7.65 3.33 -13.98
CA GLU A 478 7.70 4.74 -14.43
C GLU A 478 6.67 5.09 -15.52
N ARG A 479 5.95 4.10 -16.08
CA ARG A 479 4.94 4.30 -17.12
C ARG A 479 3.75 3.38 -16.90
N PRO A 480 2.55 3.78 -17.39
CA PRO A 480 1.44 2.87 -17.43
C PRO A 480 1.77 1.59 -18.17
N ILE A 481 1.46 0.46 -17.54
CA ILE A 481 1.62 -0.84 -18.17
C ILE A 481 0.58 -0.91 -19.30
N ASN A 482 1.02 -0.71 -20.54
CA ASN A 482 0.16 -0.88 -21.69
C ASN A 482 -0.23 -2.38 -21.78
N PRO A 483 -1.54 -2.71 -21.71
CA PRO A 483 -1.99 -4.09 -21.79
C PRO A 483 -1.47 -4.80 -23.06
N ASP A 484 -1.41 -4.10 -24.19
CA ASP A 484 -0.97 -4.63 -25.48
C ASP A 484 0.55 -4.77 -25.53
N ALA A 485 1.32 -3.83 -24.97
CA ALA A 485 2.78 -3.95 -24.88
C ALA A 485 3.21 -5.04 -23.86
N LEU A 486 2.42 -5.23 -22.80
CA LEU A 486 2.58 -6.33 -21.86
C LEU A 486 2.24 -7.67 -22.55
N VAL A 487 1.26 -7.69 -23.45
CA VAL A 487 0.94 -8.85 -24.29
C VAL A 487 2.06 -9.09 -25.32
N GLU A 488 2.56 -8.07 -26.03
CA GLU A 488 3.65 -8.17 -27.01
C GLU A 488 4.98 -8.61 -26.39
N GLN A 489 5.31 -8.13 -25.18
CA GLN A 489 6.49 -8.59 -24.43
C GLN A 489 6.33 -10.01 -23.84
N LEU A 490 5.09 -10.52 -23.73
CA LEU A 490 4.78 -11.82 -23.11
C LEU A 490 4.26 -12.88 -24.09
N VAL A 491 4.06 -12.55 -25.37
CA VAL A 491 3.46 -13.38 -26.42
C VAL A 491 4.24 -13.18 -27.74
N PRO A 492 4.98 -14.19 -28.22
CA PRO A 492 5.67 -14.13 -29.53
C PRO A 492 4.69 -13.90 -30.69
N GLU A 493 5.14 -13.22 -31.75
CA GLU A 493 4.35 -12.86 -32.96
C GLU A 493 3.66 -14.07 -33.64
N GLU A 494 4.15 -15.28 -33.40
CA GLU A 494 3.67 -16.55 -33.94
C GLU A 494 2.22 -16.91 -33.55
N LEU A 495 1.63 -16.23 -32.57
CA LEU A 495 0.29 -16.52 -32.04
C LEU A 495 -0.84 -15.66 -32.63
N ARG A 496 -0.56 -14.85 -33.66
CA ARG A 496 -1.52 -13.93 -34.32
C ARG A 496 -2.54 -14.62 -35.26
N GLN A 497 -3.13 -15.76 -34.89
CA GLN A 497 -4.25 -16.33 -35.67
C GLN A 497 -5.56 -16.47 -34.87
N PRO A 498 -6.71 -16.05 -35.44
CA PRO A 498 -8.00 -16.21 -34.81
C PRO A 498 -8.55 -17.61 -35.12
N ALA A 499 -9.04 -18.31 -34.09
CA ALA A 499 -9.82 -19.53 -34.30
C ALA A 499 -11.07 -19.55 -33.40
N PRO A 500 -12.29 -19.69 -33.95
CA PRO A 500 -13.56 -19.52 -33.22
C PRO A 500 -13.85 -20.60 -32.17
N ARG A 501 -13.11 -21.72 -32.17
CA ARG A 501 -13.29 -22.83 -31.21
C ARG A 501 -12.98 -22.44 -29.76
N ARG A 502 -12.23 -21.35 -29.53
CA ARG A 502 -11.80 -20.87 -28.22
C ARG A 502 -12.93 -20.27 -27.37
N PHE A 503 -13.97 -19.72 -28.00
CA PHE A 503 -15.10 -19.12 -27.28
C PHE A 503 -16.12 -20.16 -26.78
N ILE A 504 -16.18 -21.32 -27.43
CA ILE A 504 -17.10 -22.41 -27.06
C ILE A 504 -16.67 -23.04 -25.72
N GLY A 505 -15.37 -23.29 -25.51
CA GLY A 505 -14.85 -23.87 -24.27
C GLY A 505 -14.99 -22.94 -23.05
N LEU A 506 -14.77 -21.63 -23.25
CA LEU A 506 -14.96 -20.62 -22.21
C LEU A 506 -16.45 -20.43 -21.85
N GLY A 507 -17.34 -20.54 -22.83
CA GLY A 507 -18.79 -20.53 -22.62
C GLY A 507 -19.26 -21.72 -21.78
N VAL A 508 -18.77 -22.93 -22.07
CA VAL A 508 -19.12 -24.15 -21.32
C VAL A 508 -18.63 -24.08 -19.88
N LEU A 509 -17.41 -23.62 -19.63
CA LEU A 509 -16.87 -23.48 -18.28
C LEU A 509 -17.64 -22.43 -17.47
N ALA A 510 -17.92 -21.26 -18.06
CA ALA A 510 -18.67 -20.20 -17.40
C ALA A 510 -20.11 -20.63 -17.08
N LEU A 511 -20.77 -21.34 -18.01
CA LEU A 511 -22.10 -21.92 -17.79
C LEU A 511 -22.09 -22.99 -16.69
N THR A 512 -21.07 -23.83 -16.62
CA THR A 512 -20.94 -24.87 -15.59
C THR A 512 -20.75 -24.26 -14.21
N LEU A 513 -19.91 -23.22 -14.09
CA LEU A 513 -19.71 -22.48 -12.85
C LEU A 513 -20.96 -21.69 -12.44
N ALA A 514 -21.69 -21.11 -13.40
CA ALA A 514 -22.97 -20.44 -13.14
C ALA A 514 -24.05 -21.42 -12.67
N LEU A 515 -24.17 -22.58 -13.30
CA LEU A 515 -25.11 -23.64 -12.88
C LEU A 515 -24.76 -24.20 -11.50
N LEU A 516 -23.47 -24.37 -11.18
CA LEU A 516 -23.00 -24.75 -9.84
C LEU A 516 -23.32 -23.67 -8.79
N ALA A 517 -23.15 -22.39 -9.13
CA ALA A 517 -23.48 -21.28 -8.24
C ALA A 517 -24.99 -21.15 -8.00
N VAL A 518 -25.80 -21.37 -9.03
CA VAL A 518 -27.27 -21.42 -8.94
C VAL A 518 -27.71 -22.63 -8.11
N ALA A 519 -27.11 -23.81 -8.34
CA ALA A 519 -27.37 -25.01 -7.54
C ALA A 519 -26.96 -24.80 -6.07
N TRP A 520 -25.83 -24.14 -5.80
CA TRP A 520 -25.37 -23.79 -4.45
C TRP A 520 -26.30 -22.81 -3.73
N ARG A 521 -26.97 -21.92 -4.47
CA ARG A 521 -27.87 -20.90 -3.93
C ARG A 521 -29.29 -21.40 -3.69
N TRP A 522 -29.77 -22.32 -4.53
CA TRP A 522 -31.18 -22.74 -4.56
C TRP A 522 -31.41 -24.23 -4.27
N THR A 523 -30.36 -25.01 -3.99
CA THR A 523 -30.50 -26.37 -3.44
C THR A 523 -29.80 -26.48 -2.08
N PRO A 524 -30.08 -27.52 -1.28
CA PRO A 524 -29.43 -27.75 0.02
C PRO A 524 -27.92 -28.07 -0.05
N LEU A 525 -27.25 -27.91 -1.19
CA LEU A 525 -25.82 -28.19 -1.38
C LEU A 525 -24.92 -27.59 -0.28
N ARG A 526 -25.25 -26.38 0.21
CA ARG A 526 -24.54 -25.72 1.33
C ARG A 526 -24.66 -26.47 2.66
N GLU A 527 -25.77 -27.16 2.89
CA GLU A 527 -26.04 -27.95 4.09
C GLU A 527 -25.39 -29.34 4.01
N TRP A 528 -25.13 -29.83 2.79
CA TRP A 528 -24.53 -31.14 2.54
C TRP A 528 -23.00 -31.08 2.49
N ILE A 529 -22.44 -29.93 2.11
CA ILE A 529 -20.99 -29.68 1.97
C ILE A 529 -20.49 -28.83 3.16
N ASN A 530 -20.64 -29.36 4.37
CA ASN A 530 -20.00 -28.84 5.58
C ASN A 530 -19.35 -29.99 6.37
N LEU A 531 -18.42 -29.68 7.28
CA LEU A 531 -17.63 -30.69 7.98
C LEU A 531 -18.50 -31.73 8.74
N ALA A 532 -19.62 -31.29 9.33
CA ALA A 532 -20.51 -32.18 10.07
C ALA A 532 -21.24 -33.16 9.14
N SER A 533 -21.74 -32.70 7.99
CA SER A 533 -22.41 -33.53 6.99
C SER A 533 -21.44 -34.51 6.31
N LEU A 534 -20.18 -34.09 6.06
CA LEU A 534 -19.14 -34.97 5.53
C LEU A 534 -18.75 -36.07 6.51
N ILE A 535 -18.68 -35.76 7.82
CA ILE A 535 -18.46 -36.76 8.87
C ILE A 535 -19.65 -37.73 8.97
N ALA A 536 -20.89 -37.23 8.88
CA ALA A 536 -22.09 -38.07 8.92
C ALA A 536 -22.15 -39.03 7.71
N LEU A 537 -21.84 -38.53 6.51
CA LEU A 537 -21.72 -39.35 5.30
C LEU A 537 -20.61 -40.39 5.45
N ALA A 538 -19.43 -39.98 5.91
CA ALA A 538 -18.30 -40.89 6.06
C ALA A 538 -18.57 -42.00 7.10
N ARG A 539 -19.26 -41.71 8.21
CA ARG A 539 -19.69 -42.73 9.18
C ARG A 539 -20.69 -43.73 8.62
N GLY A 540 -21.65 -43.26 7.82
CA GLY A 540 -22.59 -44.14 7.13
C GLY A 540 -21.91 -45.09 6.12
N LEU A 541 -20.68 -44.78 5.72
CA LEU A 541 -19.85 -45.60 4.84
C LEU A 541 -18.87 -46.50 5.60
N GLU A 542 -18.72 -46.35 6.92
CA GLU A 542 -17.67 -47.04 7.71
C GLU A 542 -17.82 -48.57 7.67
N ASP A 543 -19.06 -49.06 7.76
CA ASP A 543 -19.37 -50.50 7.82
C ASP A 543 -19.58 -51.16 6.44
N LEU A 544 -19.44 -50.41 5.33
CA LEU A 544 -19.67 -50.95 4.00
C LEU A 544 -18.43 -51.72 3.48
N PRO A 545 -18.59 -52.91 2.86
CA PRO A 545 -17.47 -53.68 2.32
C PRO A 545 -16.72 -52.95 1.19
N PHE A 546 -17.36 -52.00 0.52
CA PHE A 546 -16.76 -51.15 -0.52
C PHE A 546 -16.34 -49.76 -0.02
N SER A 547 -16.33 -49.53 1.30
CA SER A 547 -15.95 -48.25 1.91
C SER A 547 -14.67 -47.63 1.34
N PRO A 548 -13.57 -48.39 1.12
CA PRO A 548 -12.34 -47.82 0.56
C PRO A 548 -12.56 -47.22 -0.84
N LEU A 549 -13.35 -47.88 -1.69
CA LEU A 549 -13.62 -47.43 -3.06
C LEU A 549 -14.53 -46.20 -3.08
N VAL A 550 -15.54 -46.17 -2.20
CA VAL A 550 -16.48 -45.04 -2.10
C VAL A 550 -15.78 -43.79 -1.56
N VAL A 551 -14.93 -43.93 -0.54
CA VAL A 551 -14.17 -42.80 0.02
C VAL A 551 -13.18 -42.24 -1.02
N VAL A 552 -12.46 -43.10 -1.74
CA VAL A 552 -11.55 -42.66 -2.80
C VAL A 552 -12.31 -41.98 -3.96
N ALA A 553 -13.47 -42.52 -4.35
CA ALA A 553 -14.34 -41.87 -5.34
C ALA A 553 -14.88 -40.52 -4.86
N ALA A 554 -15.19 -40.38 -3.57
CA ALA A 554 -15.61 -39.12 -2.98
C ALA A 554 -14.50 -38.06 -3.08
N TYR A 555 -13.23 -38.41 -2.84
CA TYR A 555 -12.10 -37.51 -3.04
C TYR A 555 -11.92 -37.08 -4.50
N ALA A 556 -12.10 -38.02 -5.43
CA ALA A 556 -12.01 -37.77 -6.86
C ALA A 556 -13.00 -36.67 -7.31
N VAL A 557 -14.23 -36.68 -6.77
CA VAL A 557 -15.27 -35.72 -7.14
C VAL A 557 -15.23 -34.46 -6.25
N ALA A 558 -15.21 -34.63 -4.93
CA ALA A 558 -15.29 -33.53 -3.98
C ALA A 558 -14.01 -32.68 -3.95
N GLY A 559 -12.85 -33.22 -4.30
CA GLY A 559 -11.59 -32.45 -4.36
C GLY A 559 -11.58 -31.32 -5.41
N PHE A 560 -12.55 -31.28 -6.32
CA PHE A 560 -12.75 -30.15 -7.24
C PHE A 560 -13.49 -28.98 -6.59
N LEU A 561 -14.32 -29.24 -5.58
CA LEU A 561 -15.31 -28.29 -5.04
C LEU A 561 -15.04 -27.92 -3.58
N VAL A 562 -14.40 -28.82 -2.84
CA VAL A 562 -14.18 -28.74 -1.40
C VAL A 562 -12.67 -28.67 -1.12
N PRO A 563 -12.21 -27.83 -0.18
CA PRO A 563 -10.82 -27.85 0.24
C PRO A 563 -10.39 -29.26 0.66
N ILE A 564 -9.33 -29.77 0.06
CA ILE A 564 -8.83 -31.15 0.27
C ILE A 564 -8.55 -31.43 1.76
N THR A 565 -8.17 -30.41 2.54
CA THR A 565 -7.92 -30.49 3.98
C THR A 565 -9.16 -30.87 4.78
N VAL A 566 -10.35 -30.46 4.35
CA VAL A 566 -11.63 -30.80 5.00
C VAL A 566 -11.92 -32.29 4.80
N LEU A 567 -11.66 -32.83 3.61
CA LEU A 567 -11.82 -34.25 3.32
C LEU A 567 -10.83 -35.09 4.14
N ILE A 568 -9.57 -34.65 4.22
CA ILE A 568 -8.51 -35.30 5.03
C ILE A 568 -8.92 -35.38 6.50
N ALA A 569 -9.38 -34.27 7.07
CA ALA A 569 -9.85 -34.23 8.46
C ALA A 569 -11.07 -35.13 8.67
N ALA A 570 -12.07 -35.09 7.79
CA ALA A 570 -13.26 -35.93 7.88
C ALA A 570 -12.91 -37.43 7.86
N THR A 571 -12.03 -37.86 6.94
CA THR A 571 -11.59 -39.26 6.89
C THR A 571 -10.77 -39.67 8.11
N GLY A 572 -9.96 -38.79 8.68
CA GLY A 572 -9.22 -39.10 9.90
C GLY A 572 -10.13 -39.23 11.14
N ILE A 573 -11.15 -38.38 11.23
CA ILE A 573 -12.13 -38.44 12.32
C ILE A 573 -12.95 -39.73 12.29
N VAL A 574 -13.24 -40.25 11.09
CA VAL A 574 -14.09 -41.45 10.92
C VAL A 574 -13.27 -42.74 10.92
N PHE A 575 -12.27 -42.86 10.05
CA PHE A 575 -11.55 -44.12 9.84
C PHE A 575 -10.28 -44.26 10.69
N GLY A 576 -10.01 -43.31 11.56
CA GLY A 576 -8.83 -43.30 12.43
C GLY A 576 -7.53 -42.92 11.72
N PRO A 577 -6.41 -42.84 12.47
CA PRO A 577 -5.15 -42.30 11.97
C PRO A 577 -4.52 -43.12 10.84
N VAL A 578 -4.61 -44.45 10.90
CA VAL A 578 -3.95 -45.34 9.94
C VAL A 578 -4.77 -45.47 8.66
N MET A 579 -6.02 -45.92 8.76
CA MET A 579 -6.88 -46.11 7.58
C MET A 579 -7.32 -44.77 6.99
N GLY A 580 -7.57 -43.76 7.82
CA GLY A 580 -7.86 -42.40 7.36
C GLY A 580 -6.69 -41.78 6.59
N ALA A 581 -5.44 -42.00 7.01
CA ALA A 581 -4.27 -41.55 6.25
C ALA A 581 -4.13 -42.29 4.92
N LEU A 582 -4.33 -43.61 4.91
CA LEU A 582 -4.28 -44.41 3.69
C LEU A 582 -5.32 -43.94 2.65
N TYR A 583 -6.57 -43.75 3.08
CA TYR A 583 -7.64 -43.27 2.20
C TYR A 583 -7.41 -41.84 1.73
N ALA A 584 -6.95 -40.96 2.62
CA ALA A 584 -6.63 -39.58 2.27
C ALA A 584 -5.48 -39.47 1.27
N ILE A 585 -4.43 -40.28 1.40
CA ILE A 585 -3.29 -40.30 0.49
C ILE A 585 -3.72 -40.79 -0.90
N ILE A 586 -4.44 -41.92 -0.96
CA ILE A 586 -4.90 -42.49 -2.24
C ILE A 586 -5.91 -41.54 -2.91
N GLY A 587 -6.90 -41.07 -2.15
CA GLY A 587 -7.95 -40.17 -2.63
C GLY A 587 -7.42 -38.83 -3.10
N SER A 588 -6.54 -38.18 -2.33
CA SER A 588 -5.94 -36.90 -2.74
C SER A 588 -5.01 -37.05 -3.95
N THR A 589 -4.26 -38.14 -4.05
CA THR A 589 -3.41 -38.41 -5.23
C THR A 589 -4.26 -38.65 -6.48
N LEU A 590 -5.37 -39.37 -6.37
CA LEU A 590 -6.32 -39.57 -7.48
C LEU A 590 -6.98 -38.25 -7.90
N SER A 591 -7.43 -37.46 -6.93
CA SER A 591 -7.98 -36.12 -7.18
C SER A 591 -6.95 -35.20 -7.86
N ALA A 592 -5.69 -35.27 -7.44
CA ALA A 592 -4.59 -34.56 -8.09
C ALA A 592 -4.37 -35.01 -9.53
N ALA A 593 -4.43 -36.31 -9.81
CA ALA A 593 -4.31 -36.85 -11.16
C ALA A 593 -5.42 -36.34 -12.09
N MET A 594 -6.67 -36.32 -11.61
CA MET A 594 -7.81 -35.86 -12.41
C MET A 594 -7.77 -34.35 -12.67
N THR A 595 -7.42 -33.55 -11.65
CA THR A 595 -7.28 -32.09 -11.79
C THR A 595 -6.04 -31.70 -12.60
N TYR A 596 -4.98 -32.51 -12.57
CA TYR A 596 -3.85 -32.42 -13.51
C TYR A 596 -4.31 -32.71 -14.94
N GLY A 597 -5.03 -33.81 -15.18
CA GLY A 597 -5.55 -34.16 -16.50
C GLY A 597 -6.49 -33.09 -17.06
N LEU A 598 -7.26 -32.44 -16.20
CA LEU A 598 -8.06 -31.26 -16.58
C LEU A 598 -7.16 -30.11 -17.04
N GLY A 599 -6.06 -29.83 -16.33
CA GLY A 599 -5.09 -28.81 -16.72
C GLY A 599 -4.38 -29.12 -18.04
N GLU A 600 -4.00 -30.38 -18.24
CA GLU A 600 -3.41 -30.89 -19.48
C GLU A 600 -4.38 -30.73 -20.65
N TRP A 601 -5.65 -31.12 -20.46
CA TRP A 601 -6.72 -30.99 -21.45
C TRP A 601 -7.06 -29.54 -21.78
N MET A 602 -7.13 -28.66 -20.78
CA MET A 602 -7.36 -27.22 -20.97
C MET A 602 -6.21 -26.55 -21.73
N GLY A 603 -5.00 -27.12 -21.64
CA GLY A 603 -3.80 -26.60 -22.24
C GLY A 603 -3.25 -25.37 -21.51
N ARG A 604 -1.95 -25.13 -21.74
CA ARG A 604 -1.16 -24.08 -21.09
C ARG A 604 -1.76 -22.69 -21.18
N ASP A 605 -2.35 -22.36 -22.33
CA ASP A 605 -2.84 -21.00 -22.62
C ASP A 605 -4.17 -20.67 -21.92
N THR A 606 -5.04 -21.66 -21.72
CA THR A 606 -6.33 -21.48 -21.04
C THR A 606 -6.12 -21.30 -19.53
N VAL A 607 -5.26 -22.13 -18.93
CA VAL A 607 -4.92 -22.04 -17.50
C VAL A 607 -4.15 -20.75 -17.18
N ARG A 608 -3.27 -20.30 -18.10
CA ARG A 608 -2.54 -19.03 -17.99
C ARG A 608 -3.46 -17.81 -17.91
N ARG A 609 -4.61 -17.84 -18.60
CA ARG A 609 -5.62 -16.77 -18.57
C ARG A 609 -6.51 -16.80 -17.32
N LEU A 610 -6.84 -18.00 -16.82
CA LEU A 610 -7.70 -18.17 -15.64
C LEU A 610 -7.00 -17.85 -14.32
N VAL A 611 -5.71 -18.21 -14.20
CA VAL A 611 -4.96 -18.18 -12.92
C VAL A 611 -3.86 -17.11 -12.89
N GLY A 612 -3.61 -16.45 -14.02
CA GLY A 612 -2.72 -15.29 -14.15
C GLY A 612 -1.22 -15.62 -14.32
N PRO A 613 -0.38 -14.65 -14.77
CA PRO A 613 0.99 -14.93 -15.23
C PRO A 613 2.01 -15.27 -14.12
N ARG A 614 1.71 -14.98 -12.84
CA ARG A 614 2.66 -15.15 -11.72
C ARG A 614 3.06 -16.60 -11.46
N ILE A 615 2.17 -17.55 -11.77
CA ILE A 615 2.39 -18.98 -11.52
C ILE A 615 3.30 -19.63 -12.59
N ASN A 616 3.48 -19.00 -13.74
CA ASN A 616 4.30 -19.53 -14.84
C ASN A 616 5.83 -19.42 -14.57
N ARG A 617 6.25 -18.61 -13.58
CA ARG A 617 7.64 -18.59 -13.07
C ARG A 617 7.95 -19.79 -12.18
N LEU A 618 6.94 -20.25 -11.43
CA LEU A 618 7.02 -21.44 -10.58
C LEU A 618 7.13 -22.71 -11.45
N SER A 619 6.32 -22.79 -12.52
CA SER A 619 6.34 -23.87 -13.53
C SER A 619 7.72 -24.09 -14.17
N ARG A 620 8.44 -23.00 -14.55
CA ARG A 620 9.76 -23.09 -15.19
C ARG A 620 10.91 -23.49 -14.24
N ARG A 621 10.81 -23.18 -12.94
CA ARG A 621 11.80 -23.60 -11.93
C ARG A 621 11.56 -25.03 -11.43
N ILE A 622 10.29 -25.45 -11.32
CA ILE A 622 9.90 -26.83 -10.94
C ILE A 622 10.36 -27.84 -12.00
N ALA A 623 10.29 -27.47 -13.27
CA ALA A 623 10.65 -28.34 -14.40
C ALA A 623 12.10 -28.86 -14.38
N LYS A 624 13.03 -28.23 -13.64
CA LYS A 624 14.44 -28.67 -13.57
C LYS A 624 14.73 -29.77 -12.55
N HIS A 625 13.85 -30.02 -11.57
CA HIS A 625 14.08 -31.03 -10.50
C HIS A 625 12.87 -31.97 -10.24
N GLY A 626 11.90 -32.02 -11.16
CA GLY A 626 10.83 -33.03 -11.24
C GLY A 626 10.11 -33.32 -9.92
N VAL A 627 10.42 -34.48 -9.31
CA VAL A 627 9.80 -34.99 -8.08
C VAL A 627 10.12 -34.12 -6.86
N LEU A 628 11.39 -33.76 -6.65
CA LEU A 628 11.84 -33.02 -5.46
C LEU A 628 11.21 -31.63 -5.41
N ALA A 629 11.14 -30.95 -6.56
CA ALA A 629 10.49 -29.65 -6.65
C ALA A 629 8.99 -29.73 -6.32
N MET A 630 8.31 -30.79 -6.77
CA MET A 630 6.90 -30.99 -6.46
C MET A 630 6.68 -31.34 -4.98
N MET A 631 7.58 -32.10 -4.35
CA MET A 631 7.53 -32.36 -2.90
C MET A 631 7.60 -31.06 -2.10
N VAL A 632 8.57 -30.19 -2.40
CA VAL A 632 8.73 -28.90 -1.72
C VAL A 632 7.50 -28.01 -1.89
N VAL A 633 6.93 -27.96 -3.10
CA VAL A 633 5.72 -27.18 -3.39
C VAL A 633 4.51 -27.69 -2.61
N ARG A 634 4.41 -28.99 -2.30
CA ARG A 634 3.33 -29.53 -1.47
C ARG A 634 3.50 -29.29 0.01
N MET A 635 4.73 -29.17 0.48
CA MET A 635 5.03 -28.87 1.87
C MET A 635 4.83 -27.38 2.21
N LEU A 636 4.82 -26.51 1.19
CA LEU A 636 4.65 -25.06 1.34
C LEU A 636 3.22 -24.62 0.95
N PRO A 637 2.56 -23.74 1.74
CA PRO A 637 1.20 -23.28 1.46
C PRO A 637 1.18 -22.17 0.39
N ILE A 638 1.66 -22.47 -0.82
CA ILE A 638 1.90 -21.47 -1.87
C ILE A 638 0.61 -21.14 -2.66
N ALA A 639 -0.28 -22.12 -2.85
CA ALA A 639 -1.53 -21.96 -3.60
C ALA A 639 -2.55 -23.07 -3.27
N PRO A 640 -3.86 -22.86 -3.57
CA PRO A 640 -4.88 -23.87 -3.38
C PRO A 640 -4.61 -25.17 -4.15
N PHE A 641 -4.97 -26.32 -3.55
CA PHE A 641 -4.68 -27.66 -4.07
C PHE A 641 -5.03 -27.84 -5.56
N THR A 642 -6.27 -27.54 -5.95
CA THR A 642 -6.78 -27.67 -7.32
C THR A 642 -6.03 -26.77 -8.30
N VAL A 643 -5.65 -25.57 -7.86
CA VAL A 643 -4.92 -24.60 -8.68
C VAL A 643 -3.52 -25.12 -9.02
N VAL A 644 -2.81 -25.65 -8.03
CA VAL A 644 -1.47 -26.25 -8.24
C VAL A 644 -1.54 -27.40 -9.24
N ASN A 645 -2.58 -28.24 -9.15
CA ASN A 645 -2.72 -29.43 -10.01
C ASN A 645 -3.04 -29.06 -11.46
N VAL A 646 -4.01 -28.16 -11.68
CA VAL A 646 -4.40 -27.68 -13.00
C VAL A 646 -3.23 -26.96 -13.67
N VAL A 647 -2.47 -26.15 -12.91
CA VAL A 647 -1.26 -25.49 -13.41
C VAL A 647 -0.17 -26.51 -13.77
N ALA A 648 0.03 -27.53 -12.93
CA ALA A 648 1.04 -28.55 -13.16
C ALA A 648 0.73 -29.37 -14.42
N GLY A 649 -0.54 -29.72 -14.65
CA GLY A 649 -1.00 -30.40 -15.86
C GLY A 649 -0.91 -29.55 -17.12
N ALA A 650 -1.19 -28.26 -16.99
CA ALA A 650 -1.01 -27.30 -18.08
C ALA A 650 0.47 -26.95 -18.35
N SER A 651 1.39 -27.43 -17.52
CA SER A 651 2.83 -27.21 -17.61
C SER A 651 3.54 -28.48 -18.09
N HIS A 652 4.73 -28.38 -18.69
CA HIS A 652 5.52 -29.54 -19.15
C HIS A 652 6.10 -30.44 -18.01
N ILE A 653 5.46 -30.52 -16.85
CA ILE A 653 5.83 -31.43 -15.77
C ILE A 653 5.29 -32.81 -16.15
N ARG A 654 6.14 -33.85 -16.15
CA ARG A 654 5.68 -35.21 -16.46
C ARG A 654 4.71 -35.69 -15.38
N LEU A 655 3.58 -36.29 -15.77
CA LEU A 655 2.57 -36.83 -14.85
C LEU A 655 3.19 -37.69 -13.74
N ARG A 656 4.17 -38.54 -14.07
CA ARG A 656 4.88 -39.38 -13.09
C ARG A 656 5.59 -38.56 -12.00
N ASP A 657 6.23 -37.45 -12.38
CA ASP A 657 7.05 -36.64 -11.47
C ASP A 657 6.11 -35.82 -10.56
N PHE A 658 4.99 -35.35 -11.13
CA PHE A 658 3.91 -34.69 -10.41
C PHE A 658 3.23 -35.61 -9.39
N LEU A 659 2.88 -36.85 -9.77
CA LEU A 659 2.22 -37.80 -8.89
C LEU A 659 3.13 -38.29 -7.77
N LEU A 660 4.37 -38.66 -8.08
CA LEU A 660 5.34 -39.09 -7.06
C LEU A 660 5.66 -37.95 -6.09
N GLY A 661 5.86 -36.73 -6.59
CA GLY A 661 6.13 -35.59 -5.72
C GLY A 661 4.91 -35.15 -4.91
N THR A 662 3.70 -35.33 -5.45
CA THR A 662 2.45 -35.08 -4.71
C THR A 662 2.26 -36.11 -3.59
N LEU A 663 2.43 -37.39 -3.91
CA LEU A 663 2.35 -38.50 -2.96
C LEU A 663 3.34 -38.28 -1.80
N LEU A 664 4.63 -38.12 -2.12
CA LEU A 664 5.69 -37.99 -1.10
C LEU A 664 5.61 -36.67 -0.34
N GLY A 665 5.27 -35.56 -1.01
CA GLY A 665 5.19 -34.24 -0.38
C GLY A 665 3.97 -34.05 0.52
N MET A 666 2.84 -34.69 0.21
CA MET A 666 1.63 -34.58 1.03
C MET A 666 1.54 -35.62 2.14
N SER A 667 2.17 -36.80 2.00
CA SER A 667 2.03 -37.90 2.97
C SER A 667 2.37 -37.49 4.42
N PRO A 668 3.49 -36.80 4.72
CA PRO A 668 3.79 -36.40 6.11
C PRO A 668 2.72 -35.48 6.71
N GLY A 669 2.26 -34.49 5.92
CA GLY A 669 1.23 -33.55 6.35
C GLY A 669 -0.14 -34.20 6.53
N ILE A 670 -0.49 -35.17 5.67
CA ILE A 670 -1.74 -35.94 5.78
C ILE A 670 -1.71 -36.80 7.05
N ILE A 671 -0.64 -37.57 7.29
CA ILE A 671 -0.52 -38.42 8.49
C ILE A 671 -0.68 -37.57 9.75
N LEU A 672 -0.02 -36.40 9.80
CA LEU A 672 -0.09 -35.49 10.92
C LEU A 672 -1.49 -34.91 11.10
N THR A 673 -2.13 -34.48 10.02
CA THR A 673 -3.47 -33.87 10.05
C THR A 673 -4.55 -34.88 10.43
N VAL A 674 -4.49 -36.10 9.90
CA VAL A 674 -5.44 -37.18 10.22
C VAL A 674 -5.27 -37.60 11.68
N THR A 675 -4.02 -37.77 12.14
CA THR A 675 -3.73 -38.08 13.55
C THR A 675 -4.23 -36.97 14.47
N PHE A 676 -3.97 -35.71 14.15
CA PHE A 676 -4.45 -34.57 14.92
C PHE A 676 -5.99 -34.49 14.94
N ALA A 677 -6.64 -34.57 13.78
CA ALA A 677 -8.09 -34.46 13.67
C ALA A 677 -8.81 -35.59 14.41
N HIS A 678 -8.31 -36.83 14.32
CA HIS A 678 -8.82 -37.96 15.07
C HIS A 678 -8.69 -37.75 16.58
N ASN A 679 -7.47 -37.47 17.07
CA ASN A 679 -7.20 -37.33 18.49
C ASN A 679 -7.87 -36.08 19.10
N LEU A 680 -8.05 -35.01 18.33
CA LEU A 680 -8.80 -33.84 18.77
C LEU A 680 -10.30 -34.17 18.90
N ALA A 681 -10.87 -34.88 17.92
CA ALA A 681 -12.26 -35.31 17.99
C ALA A 681 -12.49 -36.32 19.13
N GLU A 682 -11.51 -37.18 19.40
CA GLU A 682 -11.55 -38.14 20.51
C GLU A 682 -11.38 -37.44 21.86
N ALA A 683 -10.44 -36.49 21.99
CA ALA A 683 -10.24 -35.71 23.22
C ALA A 683 -11.48 -34.87 23.61
N ILE A 684 -12.26 -34.39 22.63
CA ILE A 684 -13.52 -33.68 22.87
C ILE A 684 -14.63 -34.63 23.32
N ARG A 685 -14.65 -35.88 22.82
CA ARG A 685 -15.72 -36.85 23.14
C ARG A 685 -15.44 -37.62 24.41
N ASN A 686 -14.22 -38.13 24.55
CA ASN A 686 -13.75 -39.01 25.62
C ASN A 686 -12.28 -38.66 25.95
N PRO A 687 -12.02 -37.64 26.76
CA PRO A 687 -10.66 -37.21 27.06
C PRO A 687 -9.89 -38.31 27.80
N SER A 688 -8.78 -38.78 27.21
CA SER A 688 -7.86 -39.72 27.84
C SER A 688 -6.42 -39.18 27.91
N PRO A 689 -5.61 -39.61 28.89
CA PRO A 689 -4.19 -39.25 28.96
C PRO A 689 -3.43 -39.61 27.69
N GLY A 690 -3.79 -40.71 27.02
CA GLY A 690 -3.21 -41.14 25.74
C GLY A 690 -3.47 -40.15 24.62
N THR A 691 -4.73 -39.74 24.42
CA THR A 691 -5.10 -38.73 23.41
C THR A 691 -4.43 -37.38 23.64
N LEU A 692 -4.30 -36.95 24.90
CA LEU A 692 -3.63 -35.69 25.25
C LEU A 692 -2.11 -35.77 25.01
N ALA A 693 -1.49 -36.93 25.29
CA ALA A 693 -0.08 -37.16 25.01
C ALA A 693 0.21 -37.14 23.51
N VAL A 694 -0.62 -37.77 22.67
CA VAL A 694 -0.45 -37.74 21.20
C VAL A 694 -0.63 -36.32 20.67
N LEU A 695 -1.61 -35.55 21.15
CA LEU A 695 -1.79 -34.15 20.77
C LEU A 695 -0.57 -33.30 21.17
N ALA A 696 -0.03 -33.48 22.38
CA ALA A 696 1.16 -32.78 22.84
C ALA A 696 2.38 -33.10 21.96
N VAL A 697 2.57 -34.36 21.56
CA VAL A 697 3.64 -34.80 20.65
C VAL A 697 3.47 -34.17 19.26
N VAL A 698 2.26 -34.16 18.71
CA VAL A 698 1.96 -33.54 17.41
C VAL A 698 2.23 -32.03 17.44
N ILE A 699 1.78 -31.34 18.49
CA ILE A 699 1.97 -29.89 18.67
C ILE A 699 3.46 -29.55 18.85
N THR A 700 4.18 -30.30 19.69
CA THR A 700 5.62 -30.08 19.90
C THR A 700 6.44 -30.39 18.64
N THR A 701 6.06 -31.40 17.86
CA THR A 701 6.68 -31.71 16.56
C THR A 701 6.45 -30.58 15.56
N LEU A 702 5.22 -30.04 15.48
CA LEU A 702 4.90 -28.88 14.62
C LEU A 702 5.70 -27.63 15.00
N LEU A 703 5.78 -27.32 16.30
CA LEU A 703 6.57 -26.20 16.83
C LEU A 703 8.08 -26.40 16.59
N GLY A 704 8.58 -27.62 16.75
CA GLY A 704 9.98 -27.98 16.51
C GLY A 704 10.37 -27.83 15.03
N VAL A 705 9.50 -28.28 14.11
CA VAL A 705 9.71 -28.09 12.67
C VAL A 705 9.66 -26.61 12.27
N ALA A 706 8.70 -25.84 12.81
CA ALA A 706 8.60 -24.41 12.55
C ALA A 706 9.84 -23.63 13.05
N THR A 707 10.33 -23.94 14.25
CA THR A 707 11.55 -23.32 14.81
C THR A 707 12.82 -23.76 14.09
N ALA A 708 12.92 -25.01 13.64
CA ALA A 708 14.03 -25.48 12.81
C ALA A 708 14.05 -24.79 11.43
N LEU A 709 12.89 -24.63 10.78
CA LEU A 709 12.75 -23.86 9.54
C LEU A 709 13.15 -22.39 9.72
N GLN A 710 12.77 -21.77 10.84
CA GLN A 710 13.20 -20.40 11.19
C GLN A 710 14.71 -20.28 11.44
N ARG A 711 15.38 -21.35 11.91
CA ARG A 711 16.83 -21.38 12.14
C ARG A 711 17.65 -21.73 10.89
N TRP A 712 17.06 -22.45 9.94
CA TRP A 712 17.69 -22.81 8.65
C TRP A 712 17.51 -21.75 7.56
N LEU A 713 16.58 -20.81 7.74
CA LEU A 713 16.59 -19.56 6.99
C LEU A 713 17.79 -18.73 7.50
N PRO A 714 18.70 -18.27 6.61
CA PRO A 714 19.96 -17.69 7.03
C PRO A 714 19.74 -16.51 7.97
N ARG A 715 20.26 -16.62 9.20
CA ARG A 715 20.44 -15.48 10.11
C ARG A 715 21.57 -14.62 9.55
N LYS A 716 21.34 -13.30 9.48
CA LYS A 716 22.38 -12.29 9.26
C LYS A 716 23.61 -12.65 10.09
N GLU A 717 24.75 -12.81 9.44
CA GLU A 717 26.05 -12.78 10.12
C GLU A 717 26.35 -11.32 10.46
N ASP A 718 26.63 -11.04 11.74
CA ASP A 718 27.16 -9.74 12.17
C ASP A 718 28.56 -9.55 11.54
N PRO A 719 28.87 -8.39 10.96
CA PRO A 719 30.24 -8.10 10.55
C PRO A 719 31.12 -8.02 11.81
N ALA A 720 32.22 -8.79 11.80
CA ALA A 720 33.23 -8.73 12.83
C ALA A 720 33.78 -7.30 13.00
N PRO A 721 34.15 -6.87 14.22
CA PRO A 721 34.67 -5.54 14.45
C PRO A 721 36.05 -5.38 13.78
N GLN A 722 36.17 -4.38 12.90
CA GLN A 722 37.43 -3.76 12.51
C GLN A 722 37.31 -2.25 12.62
#